data_AF-A0A7N8XF71-F1
#
_entry.id   AF-A0A7N8XF71-F1
#
_cell.length_a   1.000
_cell.length_b   1.000
_cell.length_c   1.000
_cell.angle_alpha   90.00
_cell.angle_beta   90.00
_cell.angle_gamma   90.00
#
_symmetry.space_group_name_H-M   'P 1'
#
loop_
_entity.id
_entity.type
_entity.pdbx_description
1 polymer ?
#
loop_
_entity_poly.entity_id
_entity_poly.type
_entity_poly.pdbx_seq_one_letter_code
_entity_poly.pdbx_strand_id
1 'polypeptide(L)'
;MLCVLQGLLSVTEELHSLSFEACFTVQGLTIDLETCSLPLVVISNVSQLPGGWASVMWYNLLTDETRNLAFFGNPPRSSWSQLSEVLSWQFSTFAGRGLNKEQLSMLGEKLLGQHASCSDYQVSWSKFCKENIPGKPFSFWMWLDSILELIKKHLLPVWNENYIMGFVSKEMERTLLKDREPGTFLLRFSESHLGGITFTWVEHSDNGDVKFNSVEPYTKNRLSALPFADIIRDYKVISDGVVPENPLKFLYPDIPKDEAFGRLYNSQPSKGKCGKLFLPLELMFSVEPPPPPFLFTKCLLCLSVLQMVLEHIGKILKEAEQIVAVLTDVELPEWKHKQQMACIGSPAKTCLSHLQKWFSAVAELLLHVRQQLQKLQDLIKKYNSAQTSSLPDIIEFAAFLFIKLLTKFRHFDFNRDNSKVLDVDTPNGGLVAEFGHMPFEAQNHWVSSLPMVVLSSTNQISSAWASVMWCNMLSTSEPRNLALFADPPPLTWQQLSQALSWQFLSVGQRELDENQLSMLKDKIVGEYDPDGLVHWSKFSKNESSWMWIDGILDLIKKYLVDLWRDGHIMGFVSRERTRVLLQEKQSGTFLLRFSESSKDGAITFSWVEHSNGETHVHAVEPYTKKELMALCLPDIIYLYSLRAQGQETRNPLLYLYPNIPKDTAFGRYYNIPAMLAPKKDVSGYINRRLVPISM
;
A
#
# COMPACT_ATOMS: atom_id res chain seq x y z
N MET A 1 -24.89 -3.53 11.64
CA MET A 1 -25.64 -4.71 12.11
C MET A 1 -24.60 -5.69 12.64
N LEU A 2 -24.58 -5.97 13.94
CA LEU A 2 -23.60 -6.87 14.56
C LEU A 2 -24.10 -8.30 14.46
N CYS A 3 -23.38 -9.15 13.73
CA CYS A 3 -23.62 -10.59 13.71
C CYS A 3 -22.51 -11.26 14.52
N VAL A 4 -22.86 -11.79 15.70
CA VAL A 4 -21.95 -12.62 16.51
C VAL A 4 -22.19 -14.06 16.09
N LEU A 5 -21.27 -14.62 15.30
CA LEU A 5 -21.21 -16.06 15.07
C LEU A 5 -20.51 -16.70 16.26
N GLN A 6 -21.24 -17.54 17.00
CA GLN A 6 -20.70 -18.31 18.11
C GLN A 6 -20.16 -19.64 17.56
N GLY A 7 -18.92 -19.63 17.07
CA GLY A 7 -18.19 -20.82 16.65
C GLY A 7 -17.89 -21.77 17.82
N LEU A 8 -17.69 -23.05 17.51
CA LEU A 8 -17.29 -24.08 18.48
C LEU A 8 -15.77 -24.09 18.74
N LEU A 9 -15.00 -23.42 17.88
CA LEU A 9 -13.56 -23.24 17.96
C LEU A 9 -13.22 -21.83 18.44
N SER A 10 -11.96 -21.59 18.81
CA SER A 10 -11.49 -20.20 19.00
C SER A 10 -11.38 -19.52 17.62
N VAL A 11 -11.61 -18.21 17.55
CA VAL A 11 -11.48 -17.42 16.30
C VAL A 11 -10.09 -17.59 15.67
N THR A 12 -9.06 -17.87 16.49
CA THR A 12 -7.69 -18.14 16.05
C THR A 12 -7.46 -19.54 15.46
N GLU A 13 -8.43 -20.44 15.57
CA GLU A 13 -8.39 -21.82 15.06
C GLU A 13 -9.37 -22.05 13.89
N GLU A 14 -10.20 -21.07 13.56
CA GLU A 14 -11.06 -21.09 12.38
C GLU A 14 -10.22 -20.80 11.14
N LEU A 15 -9.79 -21.88 10.47
CA LEU A 15 -9.08 -21.81 9.20
C LEU A 15 -10.04 -21.45 8.08
N HIS A 16 -9.63 -20.50 7.27
CA HIS A 16 -10.30 -20.08 6.06
C HIS A 16 -9.35 -20.32 4.89
N SER A 17 -9.88 -20.55 3.69
CA SER A 17 -9.11 -20.46 2.45
C SER A 17 -9.83 -19.55 1.48
N LEU A 18 -9.06 -18.87 0.64
CA LEU A 18 -9.61 -18.17 -0.53
C LEU A 18 -9.60 -19.17 -1.68
N SER A 19 -10.79 -19.53 -2.18
CA SER A 19 -10.90 -20.25 -3.45
C SER A 19 -10.69 -19.26 -4.61
N PHE A 20 -9.88 -19.67 -5.58
CA PHE A 20 -9.66 -18.99 -6.85
C PHE A 20 -10.11 -19.95 -7.95
N GLU A 21 -11.25 -19.63 -8.54
CA GLU A 21 -11.88 -20.41 -9.62
C GLU A 21 -11.69 -19.65 -10.93
N ALA A 22 -11.23 -20.36 -11.96
CA ALA A 22 -10.95 -19.83 -13.29
C ALA A 22 -11.48 -20.80 -14.35
N CYS A 23 -12.15 -20.28 -15.38
CA CYS A 23 -12.87 -21.11 -16.36
C CYS A 23 -12.30 -20.91 -17.78
N PHE A 24 -11.54 -21.90 -18.27
CA PHE A 24 -10.90 -21.84 -19.57
C PHE A 24 -11.73 -22.53 -20.64
N THR A 25 -12.17 -21.78 -21.66
CA THR A 25 -12.84 -22.36 -22.83
C THR A 25 -11.94 -22.26 -24.06
N VAL A 26 -11.44 -23.40 -24.54
CA VAL A 26 -10.56 -23.49 -25.74
C VAL A 26 -11.14 -24.49 -26.73
N GLN A 27 -11.42 -24.03 -27.96
CA GLN A 27 -11.99 -24.82 -29.05
C GLN A 27 -13.30 -25.58 -28.67
N GLY A 28 -14.09 -25.02 -27.76
CA GLY A 28 -15.36 -25.60 -27.30
C GLY A 28 -15.23 -26.63 -26.16
N LEU A 29 -14.01 -26.92 -25.70
CA LEU A 29 -13.79 -27.63 -24.44
C LEU A 29 -13.73 -26.61 -23.30
N THR A 30 -14.58 -26.77 -22.29
CA THR A 30 -14.57 -25.97 -21.06
C THR A 30 -13.83 -26.73 -19.97
N ILE A 31 -12.85 -26.08 -19.35
CA ILE A 31 -11.99 -26.63 -18.30
C ILE A 31 -12.04 -25.67 -17.10
N ASP A 32 -12.67 -26.12 -16.03
CA ASP A 32 -12.71 -25.40 -14.77
C ASP A 32 -11.44 -25.72 -13.98
N LEU A 33 -10.70 -24.67 -13.59
CA LEU A 33 -9.52 -24.74 -12.75
C LEU A 33 -9.82 -24.08 -11.40
N GLU A 34 -9.65 -24.83 -10.32
CA GLU A 34 -9.86 -24.36 -8.95
C GLU A 34 -8.55 -24.52 -8.18
N THR A 35 -8.06 -23.43 -7.60
CA THR A 35 -6.93 -23.44 -6.66
C THR A 35 -7.28 -22.68 -5.39
N CYS A 36 -6.69 -23.05 -4.26
CA CYS A 36 -6.98 -22.41 -2.97
C CYS A 36 -5.72 -21.75 -2.43
N SER A 37 -5.87 -20.65 -1.70
CA SER A 37 -4.78 -20.12 -0.87
C SER A 37 -4.31 -21.18 0.12
N LEU A 38 -3.08 -21.04 0.62
CA LEU A 38 -2.74 -21.64 1.92
C LEU A 38 -3.74 -21.14 2.98
N PRO A 39 -4.10 -21.95 3.98
CA PRO A 39 -5.08 -21.54 4.96
C PRO A 39 -4.63 -20.33 5.78
N LEU A 40 -5.59 -19.45 6.03
CA LEU A 40 -5.43 -18.20 6.75
C LEU A 40 -6.35 -18.16 7.96
N VAL A 41 -5.93 -17.43 8.98
CA VAL A 41 -6.72 -17.18 10.19
C VAL A 41 -7.16 -15.71 10.17
N VAL A 42 -8.47 -15.49 10.27
CA VAL A 42 -9.04 -14.13 10.30
C VAL A 42 -9.03 -13.62 11.74
N ILE A 43 -8.23 -12.59 12.02
CA ILE A 43 -8.20 -11.92 13.33
C ILE A 43 -8.97 -10.60 13.29
N SER A 44 -9.69 -10.29 14.38
CA SER A 44 -10.40 -9.03 14.58
C SER A 44 -9.65 -8.06 15.51
N ASN A 45 -8.63 -8.54 16.23
CA ASN A 45 -7.78 -7.72 17.09
C ASN A 45 -6.31 -8.18 17.00
N VAL A 46 -5.37 -7.23 17.07
CA VAL A 46 -3.92 -7.50 17.10
C VAL A 46 -3.52 -8.40 18.28
N SER A 47 -4.28 -8.41 19.39
CA SER A 47 -4.06 -9.34 20.51
C SER A 47 -4.24 -10.82 20.14
N GLN A 48 -4.93 -11.12 19.04
CA GLN A 48 -5.11 -12.49 18.53
C GLN A 48 -3.98 -12.93 17.60
N LEU A 49 -3.11 -12.01 17.16
CA LEU A 49 -2.02 -12.30 16.22
C LEU A 49 -1.12 -13.47 16.67
N PRO A 50 -0.70 -13.58 17.96
CA PRO A 50 0.11 -14.73 18.41
C PRO A 50 -0.64 -16.06 18.24
N GLY A 51 -1.93 -16.11 18.59
CA GLY A 51 -2.74 -17.31 18.46
C GLY A 51 -3.00 -17.70 17.00
N GLY A 52 -3.28 -16.72 16.14
CA GLY A 52 -3.45 -16.97 14.71
C GLY A 52 -2.16 -17.44 14.04
N TRP A 53 -1.01 -16.87 14.41
CA TRP A 53 0.29 -17.29 13.89
C TRP A 53 0.66 -18.71 14.34
N ALA A 54 0.35 -19.09 15.60
CA ALA A 54 0.51 -20.48 16.05
C ALA A 54 -0.30 -21.45 15.19
N SER A 55 -1.54 -21.14 14.86
CA SER A 55 -2.41 -22.01 14.08
C SER A 55 -1.90 -22.19 12.65
N VAL A 56 -1.50 -21.11 11.98
CA VAL A 56 -0.90 -21.17 10.63
C VAL A 56 0.42 -21.98 10.65
N MET A 57 1.27 -21.75 11.66
CA MET A 57 2.53 -22.50 11.80
C MET A 57 2.29 -24.00 12.07
N TRP A 58 1.31 -24.35 12.92
CA TRP A 58 0.98 -25.74 13.25
C TRP A 58 0.33 -26.48 12.09
N TYR A 59 -0.44 -25.77 11.25
CA TYR A 59 -1.00 -26.31 10.01
C TYR A 59 0.10 -26.64 9.01
N ASN A 60 0.90 -25.63 8.64
CA ASN A 60 1.97 -25.76 7.62
C ASN A 60 3.10 -26.72 8.04
N LEU A 61 3.17 -27.10 9.32
CA LEU A 61 4.11 -28.12 9.82
C LEU A 61 3.61 -29.55 9.61
N LEU A 62 2.29 -29.76 9.57
CA LEU A 62 1.69 -31.10 9.67
C LEU A 62 0.82 -31.50 8.48
N THR A 63 0.54 -30.60 7.54
CA THR A 63 -0.15 -30.95 6.30
C THR A 63 0.19 -29.98 5.16
N ASP A 64 0.37 -30.54 3.96
CA ASP A 64 0.48 -29.81 2.68
C ASP A 64 -0.89 -29.66 1.98
N GLU A 65 -1.97 -30.24 2.55
CA GLU A 65 -3.32 -30.12 2.02
C GLU A 65 -3.77 -28.65 2.10
N THR A 66 -4.28 -28.06 1.01
CA THR A 66 -4.74 -26.65 1.03
C THR A 66 -6.20 -26.48 1.46
N ARG A 67 -6.97 -27.59 1.57
CA ARG A 67 -8.43 -27.56 1.75
C ARG A 67 -8.93 -28.09 3.12
N ASN A 68 -8.04 -28.44 4.04
CA ASN A 68 -8.41 -29.06 5.32
C ASN A 68 -8.82 -28.02 6.38
N LEU A 69 -9.89 -27.28 6.11
CA LEU A 69 -10.38 -26.20 7.01
C LEU A 69 -10.86 -26.73 8.38
N ALA A 70 -11.19 -28.03 8.46
CA ALA A 70 -11.60 -28.69 9.70
C ALA A 70 -10.44 -29.21 10.57
N PHE A 71 -9.18 -28.93 10.19
CA PHE A 71 -7.97 -29.45 10.84
C PHE A 71 -7.94 -29.29 12.38
N PHE A 72 -8.35 -28.14 12.91
CA PHE A 72 -8.39 -27.90 14.36
C PHE A 72 -9.56 -28.57 15.11
N GLY A 73 -10.46 -29.24 14.40
CA GLY A 73 -11.45 -30.15 15.01
C GLY A 73 -10.82 -31.41 15.61
N ASN A 74 -9.70 -31.89 15.04
CA ASN A 74 -8.90 -32.97 15.60
C ASN A 74 -7.42 -32.85 15.13
N PRO A 75 -6.66 -31.88 15.67
CA PRO A 75 -5.35 -31.54 15.12
C PRO A 75 -4.32 -32.65 15.38
N PRO A 76 -3.53 -33.05 14.36
CA PRO A 76 -2.48 -34.05 14.51
C PRO A 76 -1.39 -33.60 15.50
N ARG A 77 -0.60 -34.58 15.95
CA ARG A 77 0.56 -34.35 16.81
C ARG A 77 1.82 -34.19 15.95
N SER A 78 2.72 -33.32 16.39
CA SER A 78 4.04 -33.12 15.77
C SER A 78 5.10 -33.91 16.51
N SER A 79 6.12 -34.43 15.82
CA SER A 79 7.36 -34.81 16.52
C SER A 79 8.05 -33.55 17.08
N TRP A 80 8.85 -33.71 18.12
CA TRP A 80 9.71 -32.63 18.60
C TRP A 80 10.77 -32.24 17.57
N SER A 81 11.33 -33.21 16.83
CA SER A 81 12.31 -32.95 15.77
C SER A 81 11.80 -31.93 14.75
N GLN A 82 10.62 -32.17 14.16
CA GLN A 82 9.98 -31.27 13.19
C GLN A 82 9.64 -29.90 13.81
N LEU A 83 9.02 -29.88 14.99
CA LEU A 83 8.65 -28.63 15.66
C LEU A 83 9.88 -27.77 16.02
N SER A 84 10.97 -28.41 16.46
CA SER A 84 12.20 -27.72 16.86
C SER A 84 12.88 -26.99 15.70
N GLU A 85 12.82 -27.58 14.49
CA GLU A 85 13.35 -26.97 13.26
C GLU A 85 12.53 -25.74 12.86
N VAL A 86 11.20 -25.86 12.82
CA VAL A 86 10.31 -24.73 12.54
C VAL A 86 10.46 -23.60 13.55
N LEU A 87 10.56 -23.91 14.86
CA LEU A 87 10.84 -22.91 15.89
C LEU A 87 12.20 -22.22 15.64
N SER A 88 13.24 -22.95 15.24
CA SER A 88 14.53 -22.34 14.87
C SER A 88 14.41 -21.41 13.66
N TRP A 89 13.60 -21.78 12.65
CA TRP A 89 13.31 -20.92 11.49
C TRP A 89 12.53 -19.64 11.87
N GLN A 90 11.60 -19.72 12.84
CA GLN A 90 10.92 -18.53 13.36
C GLN A 90 11.93 -17.55 13.99
N PHE A 91 12.84 -18.03 14.84
CA PHE A 91 13.89 -17.19 15.42
C PHE A 91 14.86 -16.63 14.36
N SER A 92 15.22 -17.43 13.36
CA SER A 92 16.05 -16.97 12.24
C SER A 92 15.38 -15.84 11.44
N THR A 93 14.09 -15.98 11.14
CA THR A 93 13.32 -14.99 10.35
C THR A 93 13.02 -13.71 11.13
N PHE A 94 12.59 -13.82 12.40
CA PHE A 94 12.15 -12.66 13.19
C PHE A 94 13.27 -11.96 13.98
N ALA A 95 14.35 -12.68 14.31
CA ALA A 95 15.47 -12.16 15.09
C ALA A 95 16.83 -12.24 14.37
N GLY A 96 16.89 -12.70 13.12
CA GLY A 96 18.12 -12.77 12.31
C GLY A 96 19.05 -13.93 12.65
N ARG A 97 18.76 -14.70 13.71
CA ARG A 97 19.54 -15.87 14.14
C ARG A 97 18.62 -16.93 14.75
N GLY A 98 18.69 -18.15 14.21
CA GLY A 98 17.98 -19.33 14.73
C GLY A 98 18.53 -19.84 16.07
N LEU A 99 17.89 -20.89 16.58
CA LEU A 99 18.21 -21.51 17.86
C LEU A 99 19.30 -22.57 17.70
N ASN A 100 20.23 -22.64 18.65
CA ASN A 100 21.25 -23.70 18.70
C ASN A 100 20.71 -24.99 19.35
N LYS A 101 21.50 -26.07 19.28
CA LYS A 101 21.09 -27.41 19.76
C LYS A 101 20.76 -27.42 21.25
N GLU A 102 21.52 -26.66 22.04
CA GLU A 102 21.37 -26.56 23.50
C GLU A 102 20.06 -25.84 23.85
N GLN A 103 19.77 -24.71 23.19
CA GLN A 103 18.52 -23.95 23.33
C GLN A 103 17.29 -24.79 22.92
N LEU A 104 17.40 -25.54 21.82
CA LEU A 104 16.34 -26.47 21.39
C LEU A 104 16.14 -27.60 22.40
N SER A 105 17.21 -28.18 22.99
CA SER A 105 17.09 -29.18 24.04
C SER A 105 16.30 -28.65 25.24
N MET A 106 16.63 -27.44 25.70
CA MET A 106 15.97 -26.82 26.87
C MET A 106 14.51 -26.43 26.60
N LEU A 107 14.18 -25.99 25.38
CA LEU A 107 12.78 -25.79 24.97
C LEU A 107 12.00 -27.11 24.93
N GLY A 108 12.64 -28.19 24.46
CA GLY A 108 12.08 -29.54 24.47
C GLY A 108 11.79 -30.03 25.88
N GLU A 109 12.76 -29.93 26.80
CA GLU A 109 12.59 -30.24 28.22
C GLU A 109 11.45 -29.43 28.86
N LYS A 110 11.29 -28.16 28.49
CA LYS A 110 10.22 -27.30 29.02
C LYS A 110 8.82 -27.67 28.52
N LEU A 111 8.70 -28.09 27.25
CA LEU A 111 7.43 -28.49 26.65
C LEU A 111 7.06 -29.95 26.96
N LEU A 112 8.04 -30.83 27.11
CA LEU A 112 7.86 -32.28 27.26
C LEU A 112 8.00 -32.76 28.71
N GLY A 113 8.91 -32.16 29.49
CA GLY A 113 9.30 -32.58 30.84
C GLY A 113 10.67 -33.30 30.88
N GLN A 114 11.19 -33.55 32.09
CA GLN A 114 12.54 -34.09 32.36
C GLN A 114 12.81 -35.54 31.86
N HIS A 115 11.88 -36.17 31.13
CA HIS A 115 12.03 -37.54 30.59
C HIS A 115 12.22 -37.59 29.06
N ALA A 116 12.49 -36.46 28.41
CA ALA A 116 12.45 -36.32 26.95
C ALA A 116 13.59 -37.02 26.15
N SER A 117 14.55 -37.69 26.79
CA SER A 117 15.86 -38.01 26.18
C SER A 117 15.93 -39.23 25.25
N CYS A 118 14.82 -39.95 24.95
CA CYS A 118 14.91 -41.29 24.35
C CYS A 118 13.91 -41.64 23.21
N SER A 119 13.04 -40.73 22.76
CA SER A 119 12.19 -40.97 21.56
C SER A 119 11.65 -39.66 20.96
N ASP A 120 11.18 -39.69 19.70
CA ASP A 120 10.45 -38.59 19.06
C ASP A 120 9.07 -38.36 19.71
N TYR A 121 9.09 -37.77 20.90
CA TYR A 121 7.90 -37.46 21.67
C TYR A 121 6.95 -36.56 20.88
N GLN A 122 5.68 -36.98 20.84
CA GLN A 122 4.63 -36.36 20.05
C GLN A 122 3.94 -35.24 20.82
N VAL A 123 4.10 -34.01 20.36
CA VAL A 123 3.49 -32.79 20.94
C VAL A 123 2.08 -32.61 20.37
N SER A 124 1.09 -32.39 21.24
CA SER A 124 -0.27 -32.01 20.82
C SER A 124 -0.43 -30.50 20.70
N TRP A 125 -1.31 -30.06 19.79
CA TRP A 125 -1.73 -28.66 19.67
C TRP A 125 -2.16 -28.04 21.00
N SER A 126 -2.93 -28.80 21.79
CA SER A 126 -3.38 -28.40 23.11
C SER A 126 -2.20 -28.08 24.04
N LYS A 127 -1.22 -28.98 24.15
CA LYS A 127 -0.02 -28.78 25.00
C LYS A 127 0.86 -27.62 24.51
N PHE A 128 0.87 -27.35 23.21
CA PHE A 128 1.67 -26.29 22.60
C PHE A 128 1.07 -24.89 22.81
N CYS A 129 -0.24 -24.72 22.55
CA CYS A 129 -0.86 -23.39 22.47
C CYS A 129 -2.01 -23.14 23.46
N LYS A 130 -2.69 -24.17 23.99
CA LYS A 130 -3.89 -24.02 24.85
C LYS A 130 -3.63 -24.24 26.33
N GLU A 131 -2.91 -25.31 26.66
CA GLU A 131 -2.62 -25.69 28.04
C GLU A 131 -1.60 -24.71 28.64
N ASN A 132 -1.90 -24.26 29.86
CA ASN A 132 -0.97 -23.45 30.62
C ASN A 132 0.22 -24.29 31.07
N ILE A 133 1.43 -23.69 31.04
CA ILE A 133 2.62 -24.31 31.64
C ILE A 133 2.31 -24.58 33.14
N PRO A 134 2.68 -25.76 33.70
CA PRO A 134 2.43 -26.06 35.11
C PRO A 134 2.88 -24.94 36.06
N GLY A 135 1.94 -24.43 36.86
CA GLY A 135 2.18 -23.31 37.78
C GLY A 135 2.31 -21.92 37.14
N LYS A 136 1.85 -21.72 35.89
CA LYS A 136 1.81 -20.43 35.18
C LYS A 136 0.40 -20.13 34.63
N PRO A 137 0.04 -18.85 34.41
CA PRO A 137 -1.24 -18.46 33.84
C PRO A 137 -1.24 -18.34 32.30
N PHE A 138 -0.25 -18.92 31.61
CA PHE A 138 -0.04 -18.78 30.17
C PHE A 138 0.48 -20.08 29.53
N SER A 139 0.19 -20.27 28.24
CA SER A 139 0.65 -21.41 27.46
C SER A 139 2.09 -21.29 26.98
N PHE A 140 2.67 -22.40 26.51
CA PHE A 140 4.05 -22.44 26.01
C PHE A 140 4.27 -21.49 24.83
N TRP A 141 3.36 -21.48 23.85
CA TRP A 141 3.48 -20.58 22.71
C TRP A 141 3.41 -19.10 23.10
N MET A 142 2.44 -18.69 23.93
CA MET A 142 2.32 -17.29 24.37
C MET A 142 3.60 -16.79 25.06
N TRP A 143 4.25 -17.66 25.83
CA TRP A 143 5.54 -17.38 26.46
C TRP A 143 6.67 -17.22 25.45
N LEU A 144 6.75 -18.12 24.46
CA LEU A 144 7.80 -18.11 23.43
C LEU A 144 7.66 -16.92 22.46
N ASP A 145 6.44 -16.61 22.01
CA ASP A 145 6.14 -15.46 21.16
C ASP A 145 6.47 -14.12 21.87
N SER A 146 6.11 -14.01 23.15
CA SER A 146 6.48 -12.83 23.97
C SER A 146 8.00 -12.65 24.10
N ILE A 147 8.77 -13.74 24.09
CA ILE A 147 10.25 -13.70 24.06
C ILE A 147 10.75 -13.25 22.69
N LEU A 148 10.15 -13.76 21.60
CA LEU A 148 10.50 -13.38 20.24
C LEU A 148 10.22 -11.89 19.97
N GLU A 149 9.10 -11.36 20.49
CA GLU A 149 8.79 -9.92 20.45
C GLU A 149 9.83 -9.10 21.24
N LEU A 150 10.21 -9.56 22.44
CA LEU A 150 11.23 -8.90 23.28
C LEU A 150 12.58 -8.82 22.57
N ILE A 151 13.01 -9.92 21.93
CA ILE A 151 14.25 -9.97 21.15
C ILE A 151 14.19 -8.97 20.00
N LYS A 152 13.16 -9.07 19.15
CA LYS A 152 12.99 -8.23 17.96
C LYS A 152 12.99 -6.72 18.29
N LYS A 153 12.41 -6.34 19.43
CA LYS A 153 12.24 -4.92 19.81
C LYS A 153 13.37 -4.33 20.66
N HIS A 154 14.00 -5.12 21.55
CA HIS A 154 14.91 -4.57 22.57
C HIS A 154 16.26 -5.28 22.70
N LEU A 155 16.42 -6.50 22.18
CA LEU A 155 17.63 -7.31 22.44
C LEU A 155 18.35 -7.79 21.16
N LEU A 156 17.88 -7.40 19.98
CA LEU A 156 18.37 -7.87 18.68
C LEU A 156 19.91 -7.84 18.51
N PRO A 157 20.64 -6.78 18.90
CA PRO A 157 22.10 -6.78 18.80
C PRO A 157 22.75 -7.82 19.73
N VAL A 158 22.30 -7.90 20.97
CA VAL A 158 22.79 -8.84 22.00
C VAL A 158 22.46 -10.29 21.63
N TRP A 159 21.31 -10.51 20.99
CA TRP A 159 20.89 -11.83 20.51
C TRP A 159 21.76 -12.34 19.36
N ASN A 160 22.10 -11.48 18.39
CA ASN A 160 22.84 -11.86 17.19
C ASN A 160 24.32 -12.14 17.47
N GLU A 161 24.93 -11.42 18.41
CA GLU A 161 26.28 -11.72 18.92
C GLU A 161 26.32 -12.95 19.87
N ASN A 162 25.19 -13.65 20.05
CA ASN A 162 25.05 -14.86 20.89
C ASN A 162 25.36 -14.65 22.39
N TYR A 163 25.27 -13.42 22.89
CA TYR A 163 25.50 -13.10 24.31
C TYR A 163 24.32 -13.46 25.23
N ILE A 164 23.14 -13.77 24.67
CA ILE A 164 21.99 -14.29 25.42
C ILE A 164 21.94 -15.81 25.26
N MET A 165 22.18 -16.53 26.36
CA MET A 165 22.00 -17.99 26.41
C MET A 165 20.51 -18.35 26.33
N GLY A 166 19.65 -17.56 26.96
CA GLY A 166 18.22 -17.54 26.69
C GLY A 166 17.43 -18.60 27.46
N PHE A 167 17.32 -19.81 26.93
CA PHE A 167 16.31 -20.79 27.37
C PHE A 167 16.72 -21.68 28.56
N VAL A 168 17.42 -21.13 29.56
CA VAL A 168 18.01 -21.90 30.67
C VAL A 168 17.09 -21.96 31.90
N SER A 169 16.97 -23.13 32.54
CA SER A 169 16.23 -23.30 33.79
C SER A 169 16.96 -22.72 35.00
N LYS A 170 16.24 -22.42 36.09
CA LYS A 170 16.84 -21.93 37.35
C LYS A 170 17.81 -22.91 38.02
N GLU A 171 17.70 -24.20 37.72
CA GLU A 171 18.60 -25.23 38.23
C GLU A 171 19.86 -25.32 37.36
N MET A 172 19.68 -25.35 36.03
CA MET A 172 20.79 -25.42 35.09
C MET A 172 21.68 -24.17 35.10
N GLU A 173 21.11 -22.96 35.26
CA GLU A 173 21.91 -21.72 35.38
C GLU A 173 22.88 -21.78 36.57
N ARG A 174 22.45 -22.40 37.69
CA ARG A 174 23.27 -22.54 38.89
C ARG A 174 24.38 -23.54 38.68
N THR A 175 24.09 -24.67 38.05
CA THR A 175 25.12 -25.67 37.68
C THR A 175 26.17 -25.07 36.75
N LEU A 176 25.77 -24.26 35.76
CA LEU A 176 26.70 -23.61 34.82
C LEU A 176 27.58 -22.53 35.47
N LEU A 177 27.07 -21.84 36.49
CA LEU A 177 27.77 -20.77 37.19
C LEU A 177 28.54 -21.22 38.44
N LYS A 178 28.28 -22.42 38.98
CA LYS A 178 28.82 -22.87 40.29
C LYS A 178 30.35 -22.86 40.36
N ASP A 179 31.00 -23.26 39.28
CA ASP A 179 32.45 -23.45 39.22
C ASP A 179 33.14 -22.31 38.44
N ARG A 180 32.54 -21.10 38.42
CA ARG A 180 33.00 -19.92 37.67
C ARG A 180 33.53 -18.82 38.58
N GLU A 181 34.26 -17.87 38.01
CA GLU A 181 34.84 -16.76 38.78
C GLU A 181 33.76 -15.83 39.37
N PRO A 182 33.96 -15.29 40.60
CA PRO A 182 33.03 -14.34 41.21
C PRO A 182 32.72 -13.14 40.31
N GLY A 183 31.45 -12.83 40.14
CA GLY A 183 30.97 -11.80 39.21
C GLY A 183 30.75 -12.28 37.77
N THR A 184 30.90 -13.57 37.50
CA THR A 184 30.41 -14.19 36.25
C THR A 184 28.88 -14.21 36.26
N PHE A 185 28.25 -13.76 35.18
CA PHE A 185 26.80 -13.67 35.03
C PHE A 185 26.27 -14.30 33.73
N LEU A 186 25.03 -14.79 33.77
CA LEU A 186 24.37 -15.49 32.67
C LEU A 186 23.03 -14.83 32.35
N LEU A 187 22.80 -14.54 31.06
CA LEU A 187 21.56 -13.94 30.55
C LEU A 187 20.54 -15.00 30.11
N ARG A 188 19.32 -14.97 30.66
CA ARG A 188 18.25 -15.90 30.33
C ARG A 188 16.85 -15.27 30.30
N PHE A 189 15.93 -15.91 29.61
CA PHE A 189 14.52 -15.53 29.62
C PHE A 189 13.82 -16.04 30.88
N SER A 190 12.85 -15.28 31.38
CA SER A 190 12.11 -15.63 32.58
C SER A 190 11.10 -16.73 32.30
N GLU A 191 11.14 -17.78 33.11
CA GLU A 191 10.15 -18.85 33.08
C GLU A 191 8.83 -18.48 33.82
N SER A 192 8.81 -17.34 34.50
CA SER A 192 7.67 -16.88 35.32
C SER A 192 6.93 -15.67 34.73
N HIS A 193 7.57 -14.91 33.84
CA HIS A 193 7.00 -13.69 33.26
C HIS A 193 7.02 -13.78 31.73
N LEU A 194 5.89 -13.43 31.10
CA LEU A 194 5.80 -13.30 29.64
C LEU A 194 6.79 -12.24 29.16
N GLY A 195 7.65 -12.58 28.19
CA GLY A 195 8.56 -11.63 27.53
C GLY A 195 9.47 -10.89 28.52
N GLY A 196 10.00 -11.59 29.52
CA GLY A 196 10.98 -11.05 30.48
C GLY A 196 12.39 -11.61 30.26
N ILE A 197 13.42 -10.78 30.36
CA ILE A 197 14.83 -11.20 30.46
C ILE A 197 15.34 -10.96 31.90
N THR A 198 16.13 -11.89 32.43
CA THR A 198 16.78 -11.79 33.73
C THR A 198 18.24 -12.23 33.62
N PHE A 199 19.02 -11.90 34.64
CA PHE A 199 20.38 -12.38 34.78
C PHE A 199 20.64 -12.85 36.22
N THR A 200 21.51 -13.85 36.32
CA THR A 200 21.99 -14.42 37.58
C THR A 200 23.52 -14.32 37.58
N TRP A 201 24.11 -13.97 38.72
CA TRP A 201 25.56 -13.97 38.91
C TRP A 201 25.97 -14.78 40.15
N VAL A 202 27.22 -15.24 40.14
CA VAL A 202 27.84 -16.01 41.23
C VAL A 202 28.71 -15.11 42.12
N GLU A 203 28.63 -15.32 43.43
CA GLU A 203 29.49 -14.73 44.46
C GLU A 203 30.05 -15.87 45.32
N HIS A 204 31.34 -15.85 45.61
CA HIS A 204 31.96 -16.75 46.59
C HIS A 204 32.14 -16.00 47.90
N SER A 205 31.59 -16.55 48.98
CA SER A 205 31.75 -16.00 50.32
C SER A 205 33.13 -16.39 50.88
N ASP A 206 33.68 -15.62 51.82
CA ASP A 206 34.98 -15.90 52.46
C ASP A 206 35.06 -17.30 53.11
N ASN A 207 33.91 -17.88 53.45
CA ASN A 207 33.78 -19.24 54.01
C ASN A 207 33.84 -20.37 52.96
N GLY A 208 33.94 -20.05 51.66
CA GLY A 208 33.86 -21.01 50.55
C GLY A 208 32.45 -21.32 50.04
N ASP A 209 31.42 -20.72 50.63
CA ASP A 209 30.02 -20.90 50.21
C ASP A 209 29.71 -20.13 48.91
N VAL A 210 29.20 -20.85 47.91
CA VAL A 210 28.79 -20.32 46.61
C VAL A 210 27.35 -19.79 46.68
N LYS A 211 27.20 -18.47 46.47
CA LYS A 211 25.93 -17.76 46.49
C LYS A 211 25.53 -17.34 45.07
N PHE A 212 24.25 -17.48 44.74
CA PHE A 212 23.69 -17.05 43.45
C PHE A 212 22.65 -15.96 43.68
N ASN A 213 22.86 -14.80 43.08
CA ASN A 213 21.90 -13.69 43.10
C ASN A 213 21.24 -13.57 41.71
N SER A 214 19.91 -13.43 41.67
CA SER A 214 19.14 -13.28 40.43
C SER A 214 18.27 -12.02 40.51
N VAL A 215 18.19 -11.26 39.43
CA VAL A 215 17.34 -10.04 39.38
C VAL A 215 15.88 -10.33 39.04
N GLU A 216 14.99 -9.43 39.44
CA GLU A 216 13.62 -9.41 38.92
C GLU A 216 13.66 -9.25 37.38
N PRO A 217 12.88 -10.03 36.60
CA PRO A 217 12.93 -9.96 35.15
C PRO A 217 12.52 -8.60 34.57
N TYR A 218 13.37 -8.07 33.69
CA TYR A 218 13.07 -6.89 32.89
C TYR A 218 12.13 -7.28 31.75
N THR A 219 10.92 -6.74 31.81
CA THR A 219 9.93 -6.84 30.72
C THR A 219 10.07 -5.67 29.75
N LYS A 220 9.44 -5.80 28.57
CA LYS A 220 9.26 -4.78 27.54
C LYS A 220 9.01 -3.35 28.09
N ASN A 221 8.21 -3.22 29.14
CA ASN A 221 7.88 -1.91 29.74
C ASN A 221 9.11 -1.22 30.36
N ARG A 222 10.03 -1.97 30.99
CA ARG A 222 11.29 -1.41 31.50
C ARG A 222 12.32 -1.22 30.40
N LEU A 223 12.42 -2.15 29.45
CA LEU A 223 13.37 -2.06 28.32
C LEU A 223 12.98 -0.98 27.28
N SER A 224 11.77 -0.46 27.34
CA SER A 224 11.35 0.73 26.57
C SER A 224 11.90 2.03 27.15
N ALA A 225 12.25 2.05 28.44
CA ALA A 225 12.75 3.25 29.13
C ALA A 225 14.29 3.33 29.16
N LEU A 226 14.97 2.17 29.23
CA LEU A 226 16.43 2.07 29.27
C LEU A 226 16.89 0.89 28.39
N PRO A 227 17.86 1.09 27.47
CA PRO A 227 18.45 0.01 26.69
C PRO A 227 19.08 -1.06 27.60
N PHE A 228 18.94 -2.33 27.22
CA PHE A 228 19.39 -3.44 28.06
C PHE A 228 20.91 -3.44 28.32
N ALA A 229 21.72 -2.97 27.36
CA ALA A 229 23.17 -2.84 27.56
C ALA A 229 23.51 -1.81 28.65
N ASP A 230 22.81 -0.68 28.72
CA ASP A 230 23.00 0.34 29.77
C ASP A 230 22.62 -0.22 31.15
N ILE A 231 21.54 -1.02 31.23
CA ILE A 231 21.15 -1.71 32.47
C ILE A 231 22.28 -2.60 32.99
N ILE A 232 22.98 -3.34 32.12
CA ILE A 232 24.12 -4.19 32.50
C ILE A 232 25.37 -3.35 32.88
N ARG A 233 25.61 -2.23 32.19
CA ARG A 233 26.73 -1.32 32.50
C ARG A 233 26.60 -0.68 33.87
N ASP A 234 25.42 -0.15 34.16
CA ASP A 234 25.17 0.74 35.30
C ASP A 234 24.53 0.01 36.50
N TYR A 235 24.36 -1.31 36.43
CA TYR A 235 23.85 -2.14 37.52
C TYR A 235 24.70 -1.99 38.78
N LYS A 236 24.04 -1.76 39.93
CA LYS A 236 24.69 -1.57 41.23
C LYS A 236 23.86 -2.26 42.31
N VAL A 237 24.54 -2.95 43.23
CA VAL A 237 23.93 -3.54 44.41
C VAL A 237 24.20 -2.64 45.61
N ILE A 238 23.16 -2.32 46.38
CA ILE A 238 23.27 -1.60 47.65
C ILE A 238 23.24 -2.66 48.75
N SER A 239 24.38 -2.91 49.37
CA SER A 239 24.51 -3.65 50.62
C SER A 239 24.78 -2.68 51.78
N ASP A 240 24.31 -3.01 52.98
CA ASP A 240 24.35 -2.12 54.14
C ASP A 240 25.79 -1.63 54.44
N GLY A 241 26.04 -0.34 54.15
CA GLY A 241 27.27 0.37 54.54
C GLY A 241 28.42 0.39 53.53
N VAL A 242 28.30 -0.19 52.33
CA VAL A 242 29.41 -0.23 51.34
C VAL A 242 29.09 0.56 50.07
N VAL A 243 30.13 1.09 49.42
CA VAL A 243 30.01 1.82 48.13
C VAL A 243 29.38 0.91 47.06
N PRO A 244 28.37 1.35 46.29
CA PRO A 244 27.71 0.48 45.32
C PRO A 244 28.60 0.20 44.09
N GLU A 245 29.26 -0.95 44.09
CA GLU A 245 30.01 -1.51 42.94
C GLU A 245 29.06 -2.25 41.99
N ASN A 246 29.46 -2.40 40.71
CA ASN A 246 28.77 -3.29 39.77
C ASN A 246 29.31 -4.73 39.96
N PRO A 247 28.49 -5.69 40.41
CA PRO A 247 28.95 -7.08 40.62
C PRO A 247 29.21 -7.83 39.31
N LEU A 248 28.75 -7.32 38.17
CA LEU A 248 28.85 -7.98 36.87
C LEU A 248 30.22 -7.70 36.23
N LYS A 249 31.04 -8.74 36.13
CA LYS A 249 32.44 -8.67 35.65
C LYS A 249 32.65 -9.46 34.37
N PHE A 250 32.12 -10.69 34.29
CA PHE A 250 32.25 -11.58 33.13
C PHE A 250 30.90 -12.10 32.67
N LEU A 251 30.62 -12.09 31.36
CA LEU A 251 29.50 -12.80 30.76
C LEU A 251 29.90 -14.27 30.54
N TYR A 252 29.01 -15.19 30.93
CA TYR A 252 29.20 -16.63 30.74
C TYR A 252 29.47 -16.98 29.25
N PRO A 253 30.47 -17.84 28.92
CA PRO A 253 31.29 -18.61 29.86
C PRO A 253 32.36 -17.78 30.58
N ASP A 254 33.20 -17.06 29.84
CA ASP A 254 34.40 -16.37 30.38
C ASP A 254 34.73 -15.07 29.61
N ILE A 255 33.71 -14.33 29.15
CA ILE A 255 33.88 -13.13 28.31
C ILE A 255 33.87 -11.86 29.18
N PRO A 256 34.87 -10.97 29.15
CA PRO A 256 34.81 -9.70 29.89
C PRO A 256 33.58 -8.87 29.54
N LYS A 257 32.87 -8.32 30.54
CA LYS A 257 31.62 -7.57 30.33
C LYS A 257 31.77 -6.46 29.28
N ASP A 258 32.83 -5.66 29.39
CA ASP A 258 33.04 -4.50 28.52
C ASP A 258 33.51 -4.92 27.11
N GLU A 259 34.00 -6.15 26.92
CA GLU A 259 34.25 -6.71 25.59
C GLU A 259 32.94 -7.10 24.90
N ALA A 260 32.04 -7.77 25.63
CA ALA A 260 30.73 -8.17 25.11
C ALA A 260 29.80 -6.98 24.85
N PHE A 261 29.67 -6.06 25.80
CA PHE A 261 28.66 -4.99 25.73
C PHE A 261 29.23 -3.61 25.37
N GLY A 262 30.56 -3.42 25.37
CA GLY A 262 31.20 -2.12 25.13
C GLY A 262 30.81 -1.44 23.82
N ARG A 263 30.64 -2.23 22.75
CA ARG A 263 30.18 -1.75 21.44
C ARG A 263 28.73 -1.27 21.45
N LEU A 264 27.91 -1.75 22.38
CA LEU A 264 26.48 -1.46 22.47
C LEU A 264 26.16 -0.27 23.41
N TYR A 265 27.11 0.13 24.26
CA TYR A 265 26.95 1.22 25.23
C TYR A 265 26.71 2.62 24.64
N ASN A 266 26.84 2.82 23.33
CA ASN A 266 26.63 4.12 22.66
C ASN A 266 25.98 4.04 21.25
N SER A 267 25.49 2.87 20.81
CA SER A 267 25.03 2.69 19.43
C SER A 267 23.56 3.05 19.21
N GLN A 268 23.31 4.25 18.67
CA GLN A 268 22.07 4.49 17.91
C GLN A 268 22.11 3.73 16.58
N PRO A 269 20.97 3.18 16.09
CA PRO A 269 20.98 2.24 14.97
C PRO A 269 21.21 2.93 13.61
N SER A 270 22.44 2.81 13.08
CA SER A 270 22.77 3.18 11.71
C SER A 270 22.88 1.95 10.79
N LYS A 271 22.43 2.13 9.54
CA LYS A 271 22.17 1.09 8.53
C LYS A 271 23.41 0.22 8.19
N GLY A 272 23.23 -1.10 8.12
CA GLY A 272 24.24 -2.06 7.66
C GLY A 272 24.05 -2.52 6.21
N LYS A 273 25.13 -2.55 5.42
CA LYS A 273 25.23 -3.31 4.16
C LYS A 273 25.69 -4.74 4.45
N CYS A 274 25.32 -5.71 3.63
CA CYS A 274 25.95 -7.03 3.61
C CYS A 274 26.18 -7.48 2.16
N GLY A 275 27.31 -8.14 1.89
CA GLY A 275 27.60 -8.81 0.62
C GLY A 275 28.32 -10.13 0.90
N LYS A 276 28.14 -11.13 0.04
CA LYS A 276 28.83 -12.43 0.11
C LYS A 276 29.07 -13.03 -1.28
N LEU A 277 30.22 -13.70 -1.42
CA LEU A 277 30.54 -14.70 -2.46
C LEU A 277 29.81 -16.04 -2.13
N PHE A 278 29.69 -17.08 -2.98
CA PHE A 278 30.75 -17.95 -3.52
C PHE A 278 30.24 -18.97 -4.59
N LEU A 279 31.18 -19.78 -5.11
CA LEU A 279 31.16 -20.81 -6.18
C LEU A 279 30.22 -22.03 -5.96
N PRO A 280 30.05 -22.94 -6.96
CA PRO A 280 30.67 -24.30 -6.82
C PRO A 280 31.09 -25.11 -8.10
N LEU A 281 32.19 -25.88 -7.95
CA LEU A 281 32.60 -27.23 -8.47
C LEU A 281 32.73 -27.64 -9.97
N GLU A 282 33.68 -28.58 -10.20
CA GLU A 282 34.14 -29.23 -11.46
C GLU A 282 33.88 -30.77 -11.49
N LEU A 283 33.50 -31.38 -12.64
CA LEU A 283 34.20 -32.37 -13.54
C LEU A 283 34.57 -33.79 -12.99
N MET A 284 34.76 -34.91 -13.74
CA MET A 284 34.80 -35.33 -15.19
C MET A 284 34.02 -36.67 -15.42
N PHE A 285 33.85 -37.25 -16.64
CA PHE A 285 34.76 -38.20 -17.35
C PHE A 285 34.28 -38.60 -18.79
N SER A 286 35.12 -39.33 -19.56
CA SER A 286 35.07 -39.55 -21.04
C SER A 286 35.46 -41.02 -21.43
N VAL A 287 35.40 -41.59 -22.66
CA VAL A 287 35.03 -41.17 -24.06
C VAL A 287 34.73 -42.41 -24.96
N GLU A 288 34.26 -42.25 -26.22
CA GLU A 288 33.99 -43.34 -27.22
C GLU A 288 35.22 -43.77 -28.08
N PRO A 289 35.16 -44.88 -28.88
CA PRO A 289 35.11 -44.73 -30.37
C PRO A 289 34.38 -45.84 -31.22
N PRO A 290 34.23 -45.69 -32.58
CA PRO A 290 33.24 -46.40 -33.46
C PRO A 290 33.86 -47.10 -34.73
N PRO A 291 33.28 -47.08 -35.99
CA PRO A 291 32.06 -47.68 -36.63
C PRO A 291 32.42 -48.73 -37.76
N PRO A 292 31.58 -49.18 -38.76
CA PRO A 292 31.12 -48.42 -39.98
C PRO A 292 29.75 -48.92 -40.61
N PRO A 293 29.37 -48.72 -41.90
CA PRO A 293 28.92 -47.45 -42.53
C PRO A 293 27.63 -47.55 -43.43
N PHE A 294 26.57 -46.74 -43.22
CA PHE A 294 25.45 -46.59 -44.20
C PHE A 294 24.63 -45.27 -44.07
N LEU A 295 25.23 -44.07 -44.18
CA LEU A 295 24.48 -42.80 -44.00
C LEU A 295 24.78 -41.62 -44.96
N PHE A 296 25.78 -41.70 -45.84
CA PHE A 296 26.30 -40.50 -46.51
C PHE A 296 25.31 -39.75 -47.44
N THR A 297 24.41 -40.45 -48.13
CA THR A 297 23.54 -39.85 -49.16
C THR A 297 22.35 -39.05 -48.63
N LYS A 298 21.99 -39.18 -47.33
CA LYS A 298 20.90 -38.41 -46.71
C LYS A 298 21.33 -37.02 -46.19
N CYS A 299 22.63 -36.77 -46.03
CA CYS A 299 23.13 -35.64 -45.25
C CYS A 299 23.08 -34.30 -46.03
N LEU A 300 23.41 -34.31 -47.32
CA LEU A 300 23.49 -33.11 -48.17
C LEU A 300 22.14 -32.39 -48.38
N LEU A 301 21.05 -33.14 -48.54
CA LEU A 301 19.71 -32.56 -48.68
C LEU A 301 19.23 -31.88 -47.39
N CYS A 302 19.67 -32.41 -46.24
CA CYS A 302 19.28 -31.91 -44.92
C CYS A 302 19.90 -30.53 -44.65
N LEU A 303 21.17 -30.33 -45.01
CA LEU A 303 21.90 -29.07 -44.83
C LEU A 303 21.32 -27.91 -45.64
N SER A 304 20.89 -28.13 -46.88
CA SER A 304 20.31 -27.07 -47.72
C SER A 304 18.94 -26.60 -47.21
N VAL A 305 18.09 -27.52 -46.76
CA VAL A 305 16.80 -27.21 -46.12
C VAL A 305 17.01 -26.46 -44.81
N LEU A 306 18.00 -26.88 -44.00
CA LEU A 306 18.34 -26.25 -42.74
C LEU A 306 18.73 -24.77 -42.89
N GLN A 307 19.55 -24.45 -43.90
CA GLN A 307 19.97 -23.08 -44.19
C GLN A 307 18.80 -22.20 -44.68
N MET A 308 17.93 -22.73 -45.53
CA MET A 308 16.72 -22.02 -46.00
C MET A 308 15.74 -21.70 -44.86
N VAL A 309 15.62 -22.60 -43.86
CA VAL A 309 14.79 -22.38 -42.66
C VAL A 309 15.39 -21.28 -41.78
N LEU A 310 16.70 -21.27 -41.58
CA LEU A 310 17.39 -20.23 -40.79
C LEU A 310 17.25 -18.84 -41.41
N GLU A 311 17.34 -18.71 -42.74
CA GLU A 311 17.11 -17.44 -43.43
C GLU A 311 15.67 -16.92 -43.29
N HIS A 312 14.67 -17.80 -43.31
CA HIS A 312 13.27 -17.40 -43.08
C HIS A 312 13.03 -16.96 -41.64
N ILE A 313 13.57 -17.69 -40.66
CA ILE A 313 13.48 -17.28 -39.25
C ILE A 313 14.18 -15.93 -39.02
N GLY A 314 15.34 -15.71 -39.65
CA GLY A 314 16.07 -14.43 -39.58
C GLY A 314 15.28 -13.24 -40.15
N LYS A 315 14.47 -13.44 -41.21
CA LYS A 315 13.56 -12.41 -41.74
C LYS A 315 12.42 -12.10 -40.76
N ILE A 316 11.76 -13.13 -40.25
CA ILE A 316 10.66 -13.01 -39.27
C ILE A 316 11.13 -12.25 -38.02
N LEU A 317 12.34 -12.51 -37.53
CA LEU A 317 12.89 -11.81 -36.36
C LEU A 317 13.19 -10.33 -36.63
N LYS A 318 13.58 -9.94 -37.85
CA LYS A 318 13.78 -8.52 -38.22
C LYS A 318 12.46 -7.75 -38.33
N GLU A 319 11.40 -8.39 -38.81
CA GLU A 319 10.06 -7.80 -38.80
C GLU A 319 9.53 -7.68 -37.36
N ALA A 320 9.75 -8.72 -36.53
CA ALA A 320 9.42 -8.68 -35.10
C ALA A 320 10.18 -7.58 -34.35
N GLU A 321 11.45 -7.31 -34.66
CA GLU A 321 12.23 -6.22 -34.06
C GLU A 321 11.56 -4.84 -34.25
N GLN A 322 11.09 -4.55 -35.46
CA GLN A 322 10.40 -3.28 -35.76
C GLN A 322 9.10 -3.16 -34.96
N ILE A 323 8.31 -4.24 -34.88
CA ILE A 323 7.05 -4.27 -34.11
C ILE A 323 7.33 -4.12 -32.61
N VAL A 324 8.35 -4.80 -32.07
CA VAL A 324 8.79 -4.65 -30.67
C VAL A 324 9.17 -3.20 -30.39
N ALA A 325 9.92 -2.54 -31.27
CA ALA A 325 10.30 -1.13 -31.09
C ALA A 325 9.08 -0.20 -31.06
N VAL A 326 8.13 -0.32 -32.00
CA VAL A 326 6.89 0.49 -31.98
C VAL A 326 6.09 0.26 -30.69
N LEU A 327 5.97 -0.99 -30.24
CA LEU A 327 5.26 -1.33 -29.02
C LEU A 327 5.94 -0.81 -27.75
N THR A 328 7.26 -0.93 -27.62
CA THR A 328 7.98 -0.53 -26.39
C THR A 328 8.32 0.96 -26.33
N ASP A 329 8.53 1.59 -27.48
CA ASP A 329 9.16 2.91 -27.58
C ASP A 329 8.18 4.01 -28.06
N VAL A 330 6.97 3.64 -28.54
CA VAL A 330 5.88 4.58 -28.92
C VAL A 330 4.58 4.29 -28.16
N GLU A 331 3.94 3.14 -28.42
CA GLU A 331 2.57 2.84 -27.94
C GLU A 331 2.49 2.74 -26.40
N LEU A 332 3.45 2.05 -25.76
CA LEU A 332 3.48 1.92 -24.31
C LEU A 332 3.79 3.25 -23.58
N PRO A 333 4.77 4.08 -24.01
CA PRO A 333 4.94 5.44 -23.50
C PRO A 333 3.70 6.32 -23.67
N GLU A 334 3.04 6.30 -24.83
CA GLU A 334 1.79 7.05 -25.05
C GLU A 334 0.68 6.63 -24.09
N TRP A 335 0.50 5.32 -23.87
CA TRP A 335 -0.47 4.81 -22.91
C TRP A 335 -0.14 5.23 -21.47
N LYS A 336 1.14 5.20 -21.07
CA LYS A 336 1.57 5.70 -19.75
C LYS A 336 1.26 7.19 -19.58
N HIS A 337 1.44 7.99 -20.62
CA HIS A 337 1.02 9.40 -20.60
C HIS A 337 -0.51 9.55 -20.49
N LYS A 338 -1.29 8.78 -21.26
CA LYS A 338 -2.77 8.75 -21.16
C LYS A 338 -3.24 8.32 -19.76
N GLN A 339 -2.58 7.34 -19.14
CA GLN A 339 -2.83 6.91 -17.75
C GLN A 339 -2.56 8.05 -16.77
N GLN A 340 -1.44 8.74 -16.90
CA GLN A 340 -1.05 9.85 -16.05
C GLN A 340 -2.05 11.02 -16.11
N MET A 341 -2.57 11.35 -17.29
CA MET A 341 -3.60 12.38 -17.44
C MET A 341 -4.96 11.91 -16.90
N ALA A 342 -5.31 10.62 -17.05
CA ALA A 342 -6.53 10.07 -16.45
C ALA A 342 -6.48 10.08 -14.91
N CYS A 343 -5.31 9.88 -14.30
CA CYS A 343 -5.13 10.00 -12.85
C CYS A 343 -5.49 11.39 -12.30
N ILE A 344 -5.42 12.45 -13.12
CA ILE A 344 -5.84 13.81 -12.76
C ILE A 344 -7.22 14.19 -13.34
N GLY A 345 -8.03 13.20 -13.74
CA GLY A 345 -9.43 13.39 -14.14
C GLY A 345 -9.69 13.46 -15.65
N SER A 346 -8.69 13.27 -16.50
CA SER A 346 -8.91 13.25 -17.95
C SER A 346 -9.85 12.11 -18.38
N PRO A 347 -10.82 12.34 -19.29
CA PRO A 347 -11.70 11.29 -19.83
C PRO A 347 -11.00 10.33 -20.82
N ALA A 348 -9.67 10.30 -20.83
CA ALA A 348 -8.87 9.46 -21.71
C ALA A 348 -9.14 7.97 -21.46
N LYS A 349 -9.32 7.20 -22.54
CA LYS A 349 -9.46 5.73 -22.46
C LYS A 349 -8.11 5.09 -22.16
N THR A 350 -7.96 4.56 -20.96
CA THR A 350 -6.73 3.91 -20.45
C THR A 350 -6.81 2.37 -20.48
N CYS A 351 -7.78 1.79 -21.18
CA CYS A 351 -7.90 0.34 -21.29
C CYS A 351 -6.66 -0.29 -21.95
N LEU A 352 -6.09 -1.30 -21.30
CA LEU A 352 -4.88 -2.01 -21.77
C LEU A 352 -5.15 -3.07 -22.86
N SER A 353 -6.41 -3.39 -23.17
CA SER A 353 -6.78 -4.57 -23.99
C SER A 353 -6.11 -4.61 -25.37
N HIS A 354 -6.01 -3.48 -26.08
CA HIS A 354 -5.31 -3.42 -27.37
C HIS A 354 -3.79 -3.62 -27.25
N LEU A 355 -3.16 -2.89 -26.32
CA LEU A 355 -1.73 -3.05 -26.02
C LEU A 355 -1.42 -4.49 -25.65
N GLN A 356 -2.16 -5.04 -24.69
CA GLN A 356 -1.98 -6.42 -24.23
C GLN A 356 -2.17 -7.42 -25.38
N LYS A 357 -3.18 -7.25 -26.24
CA LYS A 357 -3.37 -8.11 -27.42
C LYS A 357 -2.16 -8.08 -28.35
N TRP A 358 -1.59 -6.90 -28.60
CA TRP A 358 -0.39 -6.77 -29.44
C TRP A 358 0.86 -7.36 -28.76
N PHE A 359 1.10 -7.05 -27.49
CA PHE A 359 2.22 -7.60 -26.71
C PHE A 359 2.15 -9.13 -26.57
N SER A 360 0.96 -9.71 -26.33
CA SER A 360 0.74 -11.16 -26.30
C SER A 360 1.00 -11.80 -27.65
N ALA A 361 0.46 -11.26 -28.74
CA ALA A 361 0.64 -11.83 -30.08
C ALA A 361 2.13 -11.86 -30.50
N VAL A 362 2.90 -10.81 -30.19
CA VAL A 362 4.35 -10.77 -30.46
C VAL A 362 5.12 -11.70 -29.52
N ALA A 363 4.71 -11.82 -28.25
CA ALA A 363 5.32 -12.76 -27.30
C ALA A 363 5.09 -14.23 -27.71
N GLU A 364 3.88 -14.59 -28.17
CA GLU A 364 3.55 -15.91 -28.69
C GLU A 364 4.36 -16.24 -29.94
N LEU A 365 4.48 -15.29 -30.89
CA LEU A 365 5.30 -15.44 -32.09
C LEU A 365 6.78 -15.70 -31.74
N LEU A 366 7.36 -14.88 -30.85
CA LEU A 366 8.75 -15.05 -30.40
C LEU A 366 8.96 -16.37 -29.64
N LEU A 367 8.00 -16.79 -28.81
CA LEU A 367 8.04 -18.07 -28.11
C LEU A 367 7.96 -19.24 -29.09
N HIS A 368 7.10 -19.16 -30.12
CA HIS A 368 7.02 -20.17 -31.16
C HIS A 368 8.32 -20.28 -31.96
N VAL A 369 8.90 -19.14 -32.37
CA VAL A 369 10.21 -19.10 -33.03
C VAL A 369 11.30 -19.74 -32.16
N ARG A 370 11.34 -19.43 -30.86
CA ARG A 370 12.27 -20.06 -29.90
C ARG A 370 12.09 -21.58 -29.84
N GLN A 371 10.84 -22.08 -29.79
CA GLN A 371 10.57 -23.53 -29.78
C GLN A 371 11.03 -24.22 -31.07
N GLN A 372 10.86 -23.58 -32.24
CA GLN A 372 11.34 -24.13 -33.51
C GLN A 372 12.87 -24.17 -33.55
N LEU A 373 13.56 -23.11 -33.09
CA LEU A 373 15.02 -23.07 -33.00
C LEU A 373 15.57 -24.13 -32.02
N GLN A 374 14.91 -24.35 -30.89
CA GLN A 374 15.27 -25.40 -29.91
C GLN A 374 15.19 -26.80 -30.55
N LYS A 375 14.09 -27.11 -31.25
CA LYS A 375 13.92 -28.37 -32.00
C LYS A 375 14.98 -28.53 -33.08
N LEU A 376 15.34 -27.44 -33.77
CA LEU A 376 16.40 -27.42 -34.78
C LEU A 376 17.76 -27.77 -34.16
N GLN A 377 18.08 -27.17 -33.00
CA GLN A 377 19.30 -27.42 -32.25
C GLN A 377 19.42 -28.89 -31.80
N ASP A 378 18.33 -29.48 -31.32
CA ASP A 378 18.31 -30.89 -30.89
C ASP A 378 18.38 -31.87 -32.07
N LEU A 379 17.85 -31.51 -33.24
CA LEU A 379 18.05 -32.27 -34.48
C LEU A 379 19.51 -32.21 -34.95
N ILE A 380 20.15 -31.03 -34.92
CA ILE A 380 21.57 -30.87 -35.27
C ILE A 380 22.47 -31.70 -34.35
N LYS A 381 22.24 -31.66 -33.04
CA LYS A 381 22.95 -32.49 -32.05
C LYS A 381 22.82 -33.99 -32.34
N LYS A 382 21.64 -34.46 -32.78
CA LYS A 382 21.40 -35.89 -33.10
C LYS A 382 22.10 -36.38 -34.37
N TYR A 383 22.48 -35.49 -35.28
CA TYR A 383 23.04 -35.87 -36.60
C TYR A 383 24.53 -35.51 -36.78
N ASN A 384 25.22 -35.03 -35.74
CA ASN A 384 26.66 -34.68 -35.76
C ASN A 384 27.08 -33.78 -36.95
N SER A 385 26.18 -32.90 -37.42
CA SER A 385 26.48 -31.95 -38.50
C SER A 385 27.22 -30.73 -37.95
N ALA A 386 28.54 -30.74 -38.01
CA ALA A 386 29.44 -29.72 -37.44
C ALA A 386 29.41 -28.33 -38.14
N GLN A 387 28.35 -27.99 -38.88
CA GLN A 387 28.26 -26.75 -39.67
C GLN A 387 26.86 -26.11 -39.63
N THR A 388 26.62 -25.29 -38.60
CA THR A 388 25.65 -24.18 -38.63
C THR A 388 26.20 -23.01 -37.81
N SER A 389 26.99 -22.14 -38.42
CA SER A 389 27.63 -21.01 -37.72
C SER A 389 26.66 -19.94 -37.21
N SER A 390 25.50 -19.77 -37.86
CA SER A 390 24.52 -18.70 -37.57
C SER A 390 23.41 -19.07 -36.59
N LEU A 391 23.28 -20.34 -36.19
CA LEU A 391 22.20 -20.77 -35.28
C LEU A 391 22.29 -20.14 -33.87
N PRO A 392 23.46 -20.05 -33.22
CA PRO A 392 23.58 -19.41 -31.90
C PRO A 392 23.13 -17.94 -31.93
N ASP A 393 23.61 -17.17 -32.91
CA ASP A 393 23.29 -15.75 -33.06
C ASP A 393 21.78 -15.51 -33.23
N ILE A 394 21.09 -16.36 -33.99
CA ILE A 394 19.64 -16.29 -34.20
C ILE A 394 18.87 -16.64 -32.91
N ILE A 395 19.37 -17.60 -32.11
CA ILE A 395 18.79 -17.94 -30.80
C ILE A 395 18.99 -16.78 -29.81
N GLU A 396 20.17 -16.18 -29.75
CA GLU A 396 20.43 -15.02 -28.88
C GLU A 396 19.61 -13.81 -29.30
N PHE A 397 19.48 -13.52 -30.60
CA PHE A 397 18.66 -12.41 -31.09
C PHE A 397 17.15 -12.61 -30.79
N ALA A 398 16.62 -13.82 -30.97
CA ALA A 398 15.25 -14.14 -30.58
C ALA A 398 15.04 -14.02 -29.05
N ALA A 399 16.01 -14.45 -28.25
CA ALA A 399 15.97 -14.27 -26.80
C ALA A 399 16.06 -12.80 -26.40
N PHE A 400 16.91 -12.01 -27.06
CA PHE A 400 17.06 -10.56 -26.83
C PHE A 400 15.76 -9.81 -27.13
N LEU A 401 15.10 -10.07 -28.27
CA LEU A 401 13.82 -9.44 -28.60
C LEU A 401 12.71 -9.82 -27.60
N PHE A 402 12.66 -11.08 -27.18
CA PHE A 402 11.74 -11.54 -26.15
C PHE A 402 12.01 -10.87 -24.79
N ILE A 403 13.29 -10.75 -24.41
CA ILE A 403 13.70 -10.02 -23.20
C ILE A 403 13.38 -8.51 -23.33
N LYS A 404 13.60 -7.85 -24.48
CA LYS A 404 13.25 -6.44 -24.70
C LYS A 404 11.73 -6.21 -24.54
N LEU A 405 10.92 -7.06 -25.14
CA LEU A 405 9.45 -7.02 -25.03
C LEU A 405 8.99 -7.24 -23.58
N LEU A 406 9.51 -8.28 -22.92
CA LEU A 406 9.14 -8.61 -21.54
C LEU A 406 9.67 -7.62 -20.51
N THR A 407 10.89 -7.09 -20.63
CA THR A 407 11.46 -6.12 -19.68
C THR A 407 10.81 -4.74 -19.78
N LYS A 408 10.15 -4.41 -20.89
CA LYS A 408 9.36 -3.16 -21.02
C LYS A 408 7.90 -3.34 -20.56
N PHE A 409 7.32 -4.53 -20.71
CA PHE A 409 5.92 -4.82 -20.35
C PHE A 409 5.73 -5.42 -18.94
N ARG A 410 6.65 -6.28 -18.48
CA ARG A 410 6.55 -7.07 -17.24
C ARG A 410 7.59 -6.69 -16.17
N HIS A 411 8.02 -5.43 -16.08
CA HIS A 411 9.01 -5.02 -15.08
C HIS A 411 8.41 -4.85 -13.68
N PHE A 412 7.87 -5.94 -13.14
CA PHE A 412 7.43 -6.11 -11.77
C PHE A 412 8.23 -7.25 -11.16
N ASP A 413 9.25 -6.92 -10.37
CA ASP A 413 9.97 -7.87 -9.54
C ASP A 413 9.71 -7.46 -8.09
N PHE A 414 9.15 -8.37 -7.30
CA PHE A 414 8.79 -8.14 -5.90
C PHE A 414 9.68 -9.02 -5.03
N ASN A 415 10.84 -8.50 -4.63
CA ASN A 415 11.77 -9.26 -3.82
C ASN A 415 11.36 -9.22 -2.33
N ARG A 416 10.59 -10.24 -1.94
CA ARG A 416 10.14 -10.63 -0.60
C ARG A 416 9.02 -9.78 0.04
N ASP A 417 8.14 -10.51 0.73
CA ASP A 417 7.06 -10.10 1.62
C ASP A 417 5.86 -9.30 1.08
N ASN A 418 5.69 -9.13 -0.25
CA ASN A 418 4.43 -8.60 -0.85
C ASN A 418 4.16 -9.12 -2.28
N SER A 419 3.94 -10.44 -2.46
CA SER A 419 3.57 -11.03 -3.76
C SER A 419 2.06 -11.24 -3.92
N LYS A 420 1.51 -10.87 -5.09
CA LYS A 420 0.14 -11.23 -5.51
C LYS A 420 0.21 -11.86 -6.90
N VAL A 421 -0.58 -12.91 -7.14
CA VAL A 421 -0.60 -13.64 -8.41
C VAL A 421 -1.23 -12.76 -9.50
N LEU A 422 -0.69 -12.85 -10.73
CA LEU A 422 -1.29 -12.24 -11.91
C LEU A 422 -2.59 -12.98 -12.24
N ASP A 423 -3.70 -12.29 -12.07
CA ASP A 423 -5.03 -12.77 -12.44
C ASP A 423 -5.15 -12.82 -13.96
N VAL A 424 -5.80 -13.86 -14.49
CA VAL A 424 -6.03 -14.05 -15.94
C VAL A 424 -7.47 -13.70 -16.30
N ASP A 425 -8.40 -13.85 -15.34
CA ASP A 425 -9.85 -13.79 -15.57
C ASP A 425 -10.42 -12.39 -15.25
N THR A 426 -9.70 -11.36 -15.69
CA THR A 426 -10.29 -10.02 -15.82
C THR A 426 -11.22 -9.99 -17.04
N PRO A 427 -12.29 -9.15 -17.08
CA PRO A 427 -13.26 -9.11 -18.19
C PRO A 427 -12.70 -8.81 -19.59
N ASN A 428 -11.41 -8.46 -19.69
CA ASN A 428 -10.68 -8.18 -20.92
C ASN A 428 -9.56 -9.21 -21.21
N GLY A 429 -9.45 -10.30 -20.43
CA GLY A 429 -8.46 -11.37 -20.56
C GLY A 429 -7.04 -10.96 -20.17
N GLY A 430 -6.89 -10.00 -19.25
CA GLY A 430 -5.62 -9.37 -18.90
C GLY A 430 -4.92 -9.93 -17.68
N LEU A 431 -3.62 -10.25 -17.85
CA LEU A 431 -2.65 -10.53 -16.78
C LEU A 431 -2.47 -9.29 -15.89
N VAL A 432 -3.21 -9.23 -14.78
CA VAL A 432 -3.27 -8.05 -13.89
C VAL A 432 -3.06 -8.48 -12.43
N ALA A 433 -2.28 -7.72 -11.67
CA ALA A 433 -2.13 -7.89 -10.23
C ALA A 433 -2.47 -6.58 -9.51
N GLU A 434 -3.62 -6.56 -8.82
CA GLU A 434 -4.12 -5.38 -8.09
C GLU A 434 -3.75 -5.47 -6.60
N PHE A 435 -2.90 -4.56 -6.10
CA PHE A 435 -2.42 -4.60 -4.72
C PHE A 435 -3.26 -3.71 -3.79
N GLY A 436 -3.70 -4.28 -2.67
CA GLY A 436 -4.38 -3.57 -1.58
C GLY A 436 -3.65 -3.77 -0.24
N HIS A 437 -3.77 -2.79 0.66
CA HIS A 437 -3.19 -2.82 2.02
C HIS A 437 -1.66 -2.99 2.13
N MET A 438 -0.87 -2.31 1.28
CA MET A 438 0.59 -2.23 1.50
C MET A 438 0.97 -1.24 2.63
N PRO A 439 1.74 -1.65 3.65
CA PRO A 439 2.57 -0.74 4.44
C PRO A 439 3.88 -0.41 3.68
N PHE A 440 4.36 0.83 3.78
CA PHE A 440 5.48 1.32 2.96
C PHE A 440 6.85 1.24 3.65
N GLU A 441 7.82 0.61 2.99
CA GLU A 441 9.26 0.90 3.14
C GLU A 441 9.89 1.08 1.75
N ALA A 442 10.92 1.93 1.64
CA ALA A 442 11.49 2.35 0.36
C ALA A 442 12.91 1.80 0.12
N GLN A 443 13.11 1.08 -0.99
CA GLN A 443 14.43 0.89 -1.60
C GLN A 443 14.40 0.60 -3.11
N ASN A 444 15.56 0.69 -3.75
CA ASN A 444 15.71 1.19 -5.13
C ASN A 444 15.54 0.16 -6.27
N HIS A 445 15.31 0.73 -7.46
CA HIS A 445 15.42 0.15 -8.82
C HIS A 445 14.29 -0.79 -9.29
N TRP A 446 13.06 -0.28 -9.29
CA TRP A 446 11.88 -0.94 -9.85
C TRP A 446 11.04 0.06 -10.65
N VAL A 447 10.04 -0.40 -11.41
CA VAL A 447 9.03 0.50 -11.98
C VAL A 447 8.26 1.14 -10.81
N SER A 448 8.49 2.43 -10.61
CA SER A 448 7.80 3.21 -9.59
C SER A 448 6.39 3.56 -10.04
N SER A 449 5.49 3.72 -9.06
CA SER A 449 4.23 4.43 -9.25
C SER A 449 4.49 5.88 -9.68
N LEU A 450 3.43 6.59 -10.08
CA LEU A 450 3.47 8.06 -10.09
C LEU A 450 3.94 8.57 -8.71
N PRO A 451 4.71 9.69 -8.64
CA PRO A 451 5.22 10.21 -7.38
C PRO A 451 4.08 10.47 -6.38
N MET A 452 4.15 9.82 -5.22
CA MET A 452 3.10 9.88 -4.20
C MET A 452 3.40 10.97 -3.18
N VAL A 453 2.36 11.67 -2.73
CA VAL A 453 2.44 12.64 -1.62
C VAL A 453 1.92 11.97 -0.35
N VAL A 454 2.79 11.77 0.64
CA VAL A 454 2.43 11.18 1.94
C VAL A 454 1.89 12.25 2.87
N LEU A 455 0.73 11.99 3.50
CA LEU A 455 0.03 12.95 4.36
C LEU A 455 0.00 12.44 5.80
N SER A 456 0.14 13.37 6.75
CA SER A 456 -0.06 13.10 8.18
C SER A 456 -1.48 13.45 8.65
N SER A 457 -2.26 14.18 7.85
CA SER A 457 -3.62 14.59 8.18
C SER A 457 -4.48 14.86 6.94
N THR A 458 -5.79 14.69 7.07
CA THR A 458 -6.77 14.91 5.98
C THR A 458 -6.86 16.37 5.54
N ASN A 459 -6.46 17.32 6.38
CA ASN A 459 -6.41 18.75 6.00
C ASN A 459 -5.34 19.07 4.95
N GLN A 460 -4.38 18.17 4.70
CA GLN A 460 -3.35 18.33 3.69
C GLN A 460 -3.79 17.87 2.29
N ILE A 461 -4.91 17.14 2.17
CA ILE A 461 -5.35 16.49 0.92
C ILE A 461 -5.41 17.47 -0.26
N SER A 462 -5.95 18.67 -0.06
CA SER A 462 -6.12 19.66 -1.13
C SER A 462 -4.78 20.17 -1.67
N SER A 463 -3.86 20.56 -0.79
CA SER A 463 -2.50 21.01 -1.17
C SER A 463 -1.65 19.87 -1.77
N ALA A 464 -1.87 18.64 -1.30
CA ALA A 464 -1.28 17.45 -1.89
C ALA A 464 -1.82 17.18 -3.30
N TRP A 465 -3.13 17.34 -3.53
CA TRP A 465 -3.73 17.18 -4.84
C TRP A 465 -3.22 18.21 -5.86
N ALA A 466 -3.04 19.47 -5.44
CA ALA A 466 -2.36 20.48 -6.25
C ALA A 466 -0.97 20.00 -6.71
N SER A 467 -0.21 19.36 -5.82
CA SER A 467 1.13 18.85 -6.09
C SER A 467 1.10 17.65 -7.05
N VAL A 468 0.14 16.74 -6.88
CA VAL A 468 -0.10 15.61 -7.79
C VAL A 468 -0.47 16.11 -9.19
N MET A 469 -1.39 17.07 -9.30
CA MET A 469 -1.77 17.67 -10.58
C MET A 469 -0.60 18.37 -11.27
N TRP A 470 0.16 19.21 -10.54
CA TRP A 470 1.32 19.92 -11.10
C TRP A 470 2.39 18.95 -11.62
N CYS A 471 2.71 17.91 -10.85
CA CYS A 471 3.66 16.89 -11.23
C CYS A 471 3.23 16.12 -12.49
N ASN A 472 1.94 15.76 -12.58
CA ASN A 472 1.40 14.99 -13.70
C ASN A 472 1.20 15.82 -14.98
N MET A 473 1.01 17.13 -14.89
CA MET A 473 0.98 18.00 -16.08
C MET A 473 2.39 18.25 -16.67
N LEU A 474 3.45 18.17 -15.86
CA LEU A 474 4.83 18.45 -16.27
C LEU A 474 5.64 17.22 -16.69
N SER A 475 5.39 16.06 -16.09
CA SER A 475 6.27 14.89 -16.23
C SER A 475 5.97 14.08 -17.50
N THR A 476 6.65 14.33 -18.62
CA THR A 476 6.39 13.59 -19.88
C THR A 476 7.25 12.34 -20.09
N SER A 477 8.34 12.14 -19.34
CA SER A 477 9.26 10.99 -19.50
C SER A 477 9.97 10.56 -18.20
N GLU A 478 10.34 9.28 -18.14
CA GLU A 478 11.24 8.75 -17.10
C GLU A 478 12.71 9.13 -17.38
N PRO A 479 13.57 9.28 -16.35
CA PRO A 479 13.29 9.11 -14.92
C PRO A 479 12.62 10.34 -14.30
N ARG A 480 11.61 10.13 -13.45
CA ARG A 480 10.88 11.22 -12.79
C ARG A 480 11.72 11.99 -11.77
N ASN A 481 11.59 13.32 -11.82
CA ASN A 481 12.25 14.23 -10.88
C ASN A 481 11.49 14.29 -9.54
N LEU A 482 11.92 13.53 -8.53
CA LEU A 482 11.38 13.60 -7.17
C LEU A 482 11.65 14.95 -6.45
N ALA A 483 12.58 15.75 -6.97
CA ALA A 483 12.89 17.09 -6.45
C ALA A 483 12.19 18.22 -7.24
N LEU A 484 11.14 17.91 -8.01
CA LEU A 484 10.41 18.88 -8.86
C LEU A 484 10.03 20.19 -8.14
N PHE A 485 9.62 20.11 -6.86
CA PHE A 485 9.17 21.28 -6.10
C PHE A 485 10.29 22.08 -5.43
N ALA A 486 11.56 21.71 -5.64
CA ALA A 486 12.71 22.55 -5.29
C ALA A 486 12.79 23.79 -6.20
N ASP A 487 12.55 23.59 -7.50
CA ASP A 487 12.38 24.66 -8.49
C ASP A 487 11.30 24.25 -9.52
N PRO A 488 10.01 24.51 -9.20
CA PRO A 488 8.88 24.01 -9.98
C PRO A 488 8.68 24.85 -11.25
N PRO A 489 8.81 24.27 -12.46
CA PRO A 489 8.65 25.02 -13.69
C PRO A 489 7.20 25.49 -13.87
N PRO A 490 6.98 26.61 -14.59
CA PRO A 490 5.65 27.11 -14.87
C PRO A 490 4.88 26.23 -15.85
N LEU A 491 3.55 26.27 -15.77
CA LEU A 491 2.65 25.62 -16.72
C LEU A 491 2.03 26.65 -17.67
N THR A 492 1.70 26.24 -18.90
CA THR A 492 0.89 27.09 -19.78
C THR A 492 -0.56 27.14 -19.28
N TRP A 493 -1.26 28.25 -19.50
CA TRP A 493 -2.68 28.35 -19.20
C TRP A 493 -3.49 27.23 -19.85
N GLN A 494 -3.19 26.84 -21.09
CA GLN A 494 -3.90 25.78 -21.82
C GLN A 494 -3.82 24.41 -21.13
N GLN A 495 -2.66 24.05 -20.56
CA GLN A 495 -2.50 22.82 -19.78
C GLN A 495 -3.32 22.88 -18.49
N LEU A 496 -3.25 24.00 -17.76
CA LEU A 496 -3.96 24.16 -16.50
C LEU A 496 -5.48 24.25 -16.69
N SER A 497 -5.96 25.00 -17.68
CA SER A 497 -7.40 25.17 -17.96
C SER A 497 -8.06 23.83 -18.28
N GLN A 498 -7.37 22.99 -19.05
CA GLN A 498 -7.84 21.64 -19.36
C GLN A 498 -7.91 20.75 -18.11
N ALA A 499 -6.88 20.76 -17.26
CA ALA A 499 -6.85 20.00 -16.02
C ALA A 499 -7.88 20.50 -15.00
N LEU A 500 -8.11 21.81 -14.91
CA LEU A 500 -9.18 22.41 -14.11
C LEU A 500 -10.55 21.94 -14.60
N SER A 501 -10.82 22.02 -15.92
CA SER A 501 -12.09 21.57 -16.50
C SER A 501 -12.39 20.10 -16.17
N TRP A 502 -11.36 19.24 -16.21
CA TRP A 502 -11.46 17.84 -15.78
C TRP A 502 -11.83 17.66 -14.30
N GLN A 503 -11.45 18.56 -13.39
CA GLN A 503 -11.90 18.49 -11.99
C GLN A 503 -13.41 18.72 -11.89
N PHE A 504 -13.94 19.70 -12.63
CA PHE A 504 -15.38 20.00 -12.65
C PHE A 504 -16.20 18.93 -13.38
N LEU A 505 -15.65 18.31 -14.42
CA LEU A 505 -16.25 17.13 -15.05
C LEU A 505 -16.33 15.94 -14.07
N SER A 506 -15.23 15.64 -13.38
CA SER A 506 -15.15 14.52 -12.43
C SER A 506 -16.08 14.70 -11.22
N VAL A 507 -16.13 15.92 -10.65
CA VAL A 507 -16.91 16.21 -9.44
C VAL A 507 -18.37 16.56 -9.73
N GLY A 508 -18.62 17.32 -10.79
CA GLY A 508 -19.92 17.93 -11.11
C GLY A 508 -20.60 17.40 -12.37
N GLN A 509 -19.99 16.44 -13.08
CA GLN A 509 -20.51 15.88 -14.34
C GLN A 509 -20.68 16.92 -15.47
N ARG A 510 -20.02 18.08 -15.36
CA ARG A 510 -20.02 19.15 -16.36
C ARG A 510 -18.69 19.91 -16.34
N GLU A 511 -18.06 20.01 -17.50
CA GLU A 511 -16.84 20.79 -17.77
C GLU A 511 -17.03 22.30 -17.57
N LEU A 512 -15.92 23.04 -17.57
CA LEU A 512 -15.93 24.51 -17.57
C LEU A 512 -16.07 25.05 -19.01
N ASP A 513 -16.91 26.07 -19.20
CA ASP A 513 -17.03 26.77 -20.47
C ASP A 513 -15.98 27.88 -20.66
N GLU A 514 -15.79 28.35 -21.90
CA GLU A 514 -14.79 29.38 -22.24
C GLU A 514 -14.93 30.70 -21.45
N ASN A 515 -16.15 31.09 -21.05
CA ASN A 515 -16.33 32.30 -20.25
C ASN A 515 -15.89 32.09 -18.80
N GLN A 516 -16.17 30.91 -18.25
CA GLN A 516 -15.72 30.48 -16.93
C GLN A 516 -14.18 30.33 -16.90
N LEU A 517 -13.60 29.73 -17.93
CA LEU A 517 -12.15 29.61 -18.10
C LEU A 517 -11.48 30.97 -18.28
N SER A 518 -12.05 31.89 -19.05
CA SER A 518 -11.56 33.27 -19.14
C SER A 518 -11.50 33.94 -17.76
N MET A 519 -12.58 33.87 -16.97
CA MET A 519 -12.60 34.48 -15.63
C MET A 519 -11.55 33.86 -14.68
N LEU A 520 -11.34 32.54 -14.78
CA LEU A 520 -10.28 31.86 -14.03
C LEU A 520 -8.89 32.25 -14.52
N LYS A 521 -8.68 32.46 -15.83
CA LYS A 521 -7.42 32.97 -16.39
C LYS A 521 -7.09 34.35 -15.81
N ASP A 522 -8.04 35.27 -15.85
CA ASP A 522 -7.86 36.64 -15.38
C ASP A 522 -7.51 36.66 -13.88
N LYS A 523 -8.12 35.77 -13.08
CA LYS A 523 -7.86 35.64 -11.64
C LYS A 523 -6.53 34.94 -11.30
N ILE A 524 -6.14 33.90 -12.06
CA ILE A 524 -4.96 33.07 -11.76
C ILE A 524 -3.70 33.63 -12.43
N VAL A 525 -3.78 34.00 -13.71
CA VAL A 525 -2.67 34.57 -14.50
C VAL A 525 -2.55 36.07 -14.25
N GLY A 526 -3.66 36.81 -14.31
CA GLY A 526 -3.66 38.28 -14.32
C GLY A 526 -3.64 38.84 -15.75
N GLU A 527 -4.11 40.08 -15.90
CA GLU A 527 -4.39 40.72 -17.21
C GLU A 527 -3.17 40.98 -18.12
N TYR A 528 -1.93 40.89 -17.60
CA TYR A 528 -0.74 41.45 -18.25
C TYR A 528 0.40 40.45 -18.55
N ASP A 529 0.17 39.14 -18.45
CA ASP A 529 1.19 38.14 -18.80
C ASP A 529 1.06 37.71 -20.29
N PRO A 530 2.02 38.09 -21.17
CA PRO A 530 1.95 37.78 -22.59
C PRO A 530 2.21 36.31 -22.92
N ASP A 531 2.96 35.59 -22.07
CA ASP A 531 3.30 34.18 -22.27
C ASP A 531 2.22 33.25 -21.68
N GLY A 532 1.31 33.80 -20.86
CA GLY A 532 0.17 33.07 -20.30
C GLY A 532 0.59 31.96 -19.35
N LEU A 533 1.72 32.14 -18.67
CA LEU A 533 2.33 31.15 -17.78
C LEU A 533 1.75 31.22 -16.36
N VAL A 534 1.66 30.06 -15.71
CA VAL A 534 1.21 29.93 -14.33
C VAL A 534 2.35 29.40 -13.49
N HIS A 535 2.74 30.16 -12.47
CA HIS A 535 3.76 29.74 -11.50
C HIS A 535 3.15 29.01 -10.30
N TRP A 536 3.81 27.96 -9.82
CA TRP A 536 3.39 27.14 -8.69
C TRP A 536 3.09 27.95 -7.42
N SER A 537 3.88 28.99 -7.16
CA SER A 537 3.71 29.89 -6.00
C SER A 537 2.34 30.58 -5.99
N LYS A 538 1.85 31.01 -7.16
CA LYS A 538 0.55 31.68 -7.33
C LYS A 538 -0.63 30.71 -7.34
N PHE A 539 -0.40 29.48 -7.81
CA PHE A 539 -1.41 28.42 -7.79
C PHE A 539 -1.65 27.86 -6.38
N SER A 540 -0.57 27.55 -5.64
CA SER A 540 -0.65 26.71 -4.43
C SER A 540 -0.05 27.31 -3.14
N LYS A 541 0.75 28.38 -3.16
CA LYS A 541 1.40 28.93 -1.95
C LYS A 541 0.76 30.24 -1.44
N ASN A 542 0.64 31.25 -2.29
CA ASN A 542 0.15 32.57 -1.90
C ASN A 542 -1.36 32.66 -2.13
N GLU A 543 -2.16 32.83 -1.07
CA GLU A 543 -3.63 32.87 -1.11
C GLU A 543 -4.23 31.85 -2.09
N SER A 544 -3.65 30.65 -2.05
CA SER A 544 -3.70 29.61 -3.07
C SER A 544 -5.01 29.55 -3.85
N SER A 545 -4.94 29.98 -5.12
CA SER A 545 -6.05 29.89 -6.08
C SER A 545 -6.64 28.49 -6.13
N TRP A 546 -5.80 27.46 -5.97
CA TRP A 546 -6.25 26.07 -5.87
C TRP A 546 -7.19 25.81 -4.68
N MET A 547 -6.85 26.20 -3.44
CA MET A 547 -7.71 25.92 -2.28
C MET A 547 -9.09 26.58 -2.41
N TRP A 548 -9.16 27.74 -3.07
CA TRP A 548 -10.44 28.40 -3.39
C TRP A 548 -11.27 27.58 -4.40
N ILE A 549 -10.63 27.07 -5.46
CA ILE A 549 -11.26 26.20 -6.46
C ILE A 549 -11.71 24.87 -5.83
N ASP A 550 -10.87 24.26 -4.99
CA ASP A 550 -11.19 23.03 -4.26
C ASP A 550 -12.32 23.23 -3.24
N GLY A 551 -12.35 24.38 -2.56
CA GLY A 551 -13.47 24.80 -1.72
C GLY A 551 -14.79 24.84 -2.49
N ILE A 552 -14.77 25.34 -3.73
CA ILE A 552 -15.90 25.35 -4.66
C ILE A 552 -16.24 23.92 -5.16
N LEU A 553 -15.26 23.09 -5.51
CA LEU A 553 -15.48 21.70 -5.92
C LEU A 553 -16.16 20.90 -4.80
N ASP A 554 -15.73 21.06 -3.55
CA ASP A 554 -16.35 20.44 -2.38
C ASP A 554 -17.77 21.00 -2.09
N LEU A 555 -18.01 22.29 -2.36
CA LEU A 555 -19.35 22.90 -2.31
C LEU A 555 -20.29 22.28 -3.36
N ILE A 556 -19.81 22.10 -4.60
CA ILE A 556 -20.56 21.44 -5.66
C ILE A 556 -20.86 19.99 -5.26
N LYS A 557 -19.82 19.22 -4.93
CA LYS A 557 -19.91 17.79 -4.58
C LYS A 557 -20.95 17.50 -3.50
N LYS A 558 -21.06 18.36 -2.49
CA LYS A 558 -21.91 18.15 -1.32
C LYS A 558 -23.32 18.73 -1.44
N TYR A 559 -23.50 19.87 -2.14
CA TYR A 559 -24.75 20.64 -2.06
C TYR A 559 -25.33 21.08 -3.42
N LEU A 560 -24.53 21.11 -4.49
CA LEU A 560 -24.93 21.76 -5.76
C LEU A 560 -24.73 20.88 -7.01
N VAL A 561 -24.40 19.59 -6.86
CA VAL A 561 -24.01 18.70 -7.97
C VAL A 561 -25.05 18.67 -9.09
N ASP A 562 -26.34 18.54 -8.76
CA ASP A 562 -27.41 18.52 -9.77
C ASP A 562 -27.58 19.90 -10.43
N LEU A 563 -27.55 20.99 -9.67
CA LEU A 563 -27.67 22.35 -10.20
C LEU A 563 -26.48 22.74 -11.10
N TRP A 564 -25.29 22.21 -10.80
CA TRP A 564 -24.11 22.38 -11.63
C TRP A 564 -24.21 21.56 -12.91
N ARG A 565 -24.45 20.24 -12.82
CA ARG A 565 -24.61 19.34 -13.96
C ARG A 565 -25.64 19.87 -14.95
N ASP A 566 -26.79 20.29 -14.42
CA ASP A 566 -27.95 20.68 -15.23
C ASP A 566 -27.87 22.14 -15.74
N GLY A 567 -26.73 22.81 -15.54
CA GLY A 567 -26.42 24.10 -16.17
C GLY A 567 -26.94 25.35 -15.47
N HIS A 568 -27.65 25.21 -14.34
CA HIS A 568 -28.32 26.31 -13.65
C HIS A 568 -27.38 27.28 -12.92
N ILE A 569 -26.11 26.92 -12.74
CA ILE A 569 -25.08 27.74 -12.08
C ILE A 569 -24.09 28.27 -13.14
N MET A 570 -23.97 29.60 -13.27
CA MET A 570 -22.92 30.22 -14.09
C MET A 570 -21.56 30.15 -13.40
N GLY A 571 -21.52 30.28 -12.06
CA GLY A 571 -20.33 29.96 -11.26
C GLY A 571 -19.22 31.00 -11.37
N PHE A 572 -18.34 30.85 -12.36
CA PHE A 572 -17.14 31.68 -12.53
C PHE A 572 -17.44 32.92 -13.38
N VAL A 573 -17.95 33.95 -12.73
CA VAL A 573 -18.18 35.27 -13.33
C VAL A 573 -17.89 36.36 -12.29
N SER A 574 -17.12 37.37 -12.69
CA SER A 574 -16.75 38.47 -11.80
C SER A 574 -17.97 39.32 -11.44
N ARG A 575 -17.90 40.03 -10.31
CA ARG A 575 -18.97 40.97 -9.88
C ARG A 575 -19.30 42.00 -10.96
N GLU A 576 -18.30 42.55 -11.66
CA GLU A 576 -18.52 43.55 -12.71
C GLU A 576 -19.16 42.94 -13.95
N ARG A 577 -18.67 41.79 -14.43
CA ARG A 577 -19.28 41.08 -15.57
C ARG A 577 -20.71 40.64 -15.26
N THR A 578 -21.00 40.25 -14.02
CA THR A 578 -22.37 39.95 -13.55
C THR A 578 -23.29 41.16 -13.66
N ARG A 579 -22.82 42.35 -13.26
CA ARG A 579 -23.57 43.60 -13.39
C ARG A 579 -23.89 43.90 -14.85
N VAL A 580 -22.89 43.85 -15.74
CA VAL A 580 -23.10 44.10 -17.18
C VAL A 580 -24.08 43.09 -17.81
N LEU A 581 -23.95 41.80 -17.50
CA LEU A 581 -24.85 40.76 -18.04
C LEU A 581 -26.32 40.91 -17.60
N LEU A 582 -26.56 41.52 -16.44
CA LEU A 582 -27.89 41.71 -15.87
C LEU A 582 -28.53 43.07 -16.20
N GLN A 583 -27.73 44.11 -16.48
CA GLN A 583 -28.22 45.47 -16.74
C GLN A 583 -29.30 45.53 -17.85
N GLU A 584 -29.12 44.80 -18.95
CA GLU A 584 -30.07 44.81 -20.08
C GLU A 584 -31.20 43.76 -19.96
N LYS A 585 -31.34 43.10 -18.80
CA LYS A 585 -32.36 42.05 -18.60
C LYS A 585 -33.58 42.59 -17.85
N GLN A 586 -34.72 41.92 -18.02
CA GLN A 586 -35.97 42.28 -17.34
C GLN A 586 -35.83 42.19 -15.80
N SER A 587 -36.57 43.04 -15.08
CA SER A 587 -36.62 43.03 -13.60
C SER A 587 -36.90 41.64 -13.05
N GLY A 588 -36.15 41.25 -12.03
CA GLY A 588 -36.21 39.92 -11.43
C GLY A 588 -35.47 38.82 -12.19
N THR A 589 -34.69 39.17 -13.22
CA THR A 589 -33.68 38.25 -13.77
C THR A 589 -32.51 38.14 -12.79
N PHE A 590 -32.11 36.92 -12.46
CA PHE A 590 -31.05 36.62 -11.50
C PHE A 590 -30.04 35.59 -12.01
N LEU A 591 -28.85 35.61 -11.42
CA LEU A 591 -27.69 34.81 -11.83
C LEU A 591 -27.00 34.22 -10.61
N LEU A 592 -26.62 32.94 -10.69
CA LEU A 592 -25.89 32.21 -9.63
C LEU A 592 -24.38 32.16 -9.94
N ARG A 593 -23.56 32.63 -8.99
CA ARG A 593 -22.10 32.68 -9.09
C ARG A 593 -21.41 32.28 -7.80
N PHE A 594 -20.17 31.81 -7.88
CA PHE A 594 -19.36 31.50 -6.71
C PHE A 594 -18.77 32.78 -6.09
N SER A 595 -18.58 32.75 -4.78
CA SER A 595 -17.92 33.84 -4.05
C SER A 595 -16.44 33.91 -4.44
N GLU A 596 -15.99 35.10 -4.81
CA GLU A 596 -14.59 35.33 -5.17
C GLU A 596 -13.67 35.46 -3.94
N SER A 597 -14.25 35.69 -2.75
CA SER A 597 -13.55 35.99 -1.48
C SER A 597 -13.61 34.88 -0.43
N SER A 598 -14.51 33.90 -0.56
CA SER A 598 -14.65 32.80 0.43
C SER A 598 -13.71 31.64 0.09
N LYS A 599 -12.65 31.44 0.90
CA LYS A 599 -11.64 30.37 0.68
C LYS A 599 -12.24 28.96 0.75
N ASP A 600 -13.22 28.72 1.62
CA ASP A 600 -13.88 27.41 1.77
C ASP A 600 -14.94 27.12 0.70
N GLY A 601 -15.17 28.04 -0.25
CA GLY A 601 -16.24 27.96 -1.24
C GLY A 601 -17.59 28.41 -0.68
N ALA A 602 -18.22 29.37 -1.37
CA ALA A 602 -19.58 29.84 -1.09
C ALA A 602 -20.27 30.22 -2.41
N ILE A 603 -21.61 30.25 -2.41
CA ILE A 603 -22.43 30.62 -3.58
C ILE A 603 -23.30 31.85 -3.27
N THR A 604 -23.43 32.75 -4.23
CA THR A 604 -24.28 33.94 -4.13
C THR A 604 -25.12 34.07 -5.40
N PHE A 605 -26.25 34.79 -5.30
CA PHE A 605 -26.96 35.28 -6.47
C PHE A 605 -26.96 36.81 -6.53
N SER A 606 -27.13 37.30 -7.74
CA SER A 606 -27.34 38.72 -8.03
C SER A 606 -28.53 38.86 -8.96
N TRP A 607 -29.35 39.90 -8.78
CA TRP A 607 -30.55 40.16 -9.59
C TRP A 607 -30.62 41.62 -10.02
N VAL A 608 -31.31 41.88 -11.14
CA VAL A 608 -31.60 43.23 -11.62
C VAL A 608 -33.00 43.67 -11.23
N GLU A 609 -33.13 44.93 -10.85
CA GLU A 609 -34.40 45.63 -10.67
C GLU A 609 -34.33 46.99 -11.38
N HIS A 610 -35.30 47.25 -12.25
CA HIS A 610 -35.50 48.56 -12.87
C HIS A 610 -36.59 49.30 -12.10
N SER A 611 -36.23 50.40 -11.44
CA SER A 611 -37.16 51.23 -10.68
C SER A 611 -36.90 52.70 -11.00
N ASN A 612 -37.98 53.48 -11.20
CA ASN A 612 -37.93 54.91 -11.52
C ASN A 612 -37.07 55.33 -12.74
N GLY A 613 -36.71 54.39 -13.62
CA GLY A 613 -35.81 54.61 -14.77
C GLY A 613 -34.34 54.36 -14.48
N GLU A 614 -33.98 54.00 -13.24
CA GLU A 614 -32.63 53.53 -12.88
C GLU A 614 -32.59 51.99 -12.84
N THR A 615 -31.43 51.44 -13.17
CA THR A 615 -31.16 49.99 -13.16
C THR A 615 -30.25 49.65 -11.98
N HIS A 616 -30.78 48.95 -10.99
CA HIS A 616 -30.03 48.48 -9.83
C HIS A 616 -29.73 46.99 -9.97
N VAL A 617 -28.47 46.60 -9.72
CA VAL A 617 -28.06 45.19 -9.62
C VAL A 617 -27.68 44.90 -8.18
N HIS A 618 -28.53 44.12 -7.52
CA HIS A 618 -28.35 43.72 -6.13
C HIS A 618 -27.59 42.39 -6.06
N ALA A 619 -26.89 42.14 -4.95
CA ALA A 619 -26.19 40.89 -4.69
C ALA A 619 -26.32 40.52 -3.21
N VAL A 620 -26.57 39.23 -2.93
CA VAL A 620 -26.70 38.72 -1.55
C VAL A 620 -25.32 38.35 -1.00
N GLU A 621 -25.16 38.40 0.32
CA GLU A 621 -24.00 37.81 0.99
C GLU A 621 -23.87 36.31 0.61
N PRO A 622 -22.64 35.78 0.41
CA PRO A 622 -22.48 34.42 -0.08
C PRO A 622 -22.83 33.34 0.95
N TYR A 623 -23.73 32.44 0.57
CA TYR A 623 -24.10 31.26 1.34
C TYR A 623 -22.95 30.25 1.39
N THR A 624 -22.49 29.98 2.60
CA THR A 624 -21.45 29.01 2.93
C THR A 624 -22.03 27.61 3.07
N LYS A 625 -21.15 26.60 3.16
CA LYS A 625 -21.51 25.20 3.46
C LYS A 625 -22.41 25.08 4.70
N LYS A 626 -22.21 25.91 5.72
CA LYS A 626 -23.00 25.91 6.97
C LYS A 626 -24.47 26.29 6.74
N GLU A 627 -24.74 27.22 5.83
CA GLU A 627 -26.10 27.65 5.51
C GLU A 627 -26.78 26.68 4.54
N LEU A 628 -26.05 26.16 3.55
CA LEU A 628 -26.55 25.13 2.64
C LEU A 628 -26.86 23.79 3.33
N MET A 629 -26.22 23.49 4.47
CA MET A 629 -26.60 22.38 5.34
C MET A 629 -27.94 22.60 6.07
N ALA A 630 -28.32 23.85 6.31
CA ALA A 630 -29.55 24.19 7.04
C ALA A 630 -30.77 24.33 6.11
N LEU A 631 -30.57 24.84 4.89
CA LEU A 631 -31.59 24.95 3.86
C LEU A 631 -30.94 24.84 2.47
N CYS A 632 -31.49 24.01 1.57
CA CYS A 632 -30.88 23.82 0.26
C CYS A 632 -31.05 25.07 -0.62
N LEU A 633 -30.13 25.27 -1.57
CA LEU A 633 -30.14 26.47 -2.42
C LEU A 633 -31.45 26.68 -3.21
N PRO A 634 -32.10 25.64 -3.80
CA PRO A 634 -33.42 25.78 -4.42
C PRO A 634 -34.48 26.33 -3.47
N ASP A 635 -34.54 25.85 -2.22
CA ASP A 635 -35.52 26.32 -1.23
C ASP A 635 -35.18 27.74 -0.74
N ILE A 636 -33.90 28.11 -0.62
CA ILE A 636 -33.46 29.50 -0.39
C ILE A 636 -33.98 30.41 -1.49
N ILE A 637 -33.79 30.04 -2.76
CA ILE A 637 -34.23 30.83 -3.94
C ILE A 637 -35.76 30.93 -3.99
N TYR A 638 -36.48 29.87 -3.61
CA TYR A 638 -37.95 29.86 -3.56
C TYR A 638 -38.50 30.77 -2.44
N LEU A 639 -37.93 30.69 -1.23
CA LEU A 639 -38.40 31.40 -0.04
C LEU A 639 -37.85 32.83 0.10
N TYR A 640 -36.92 33.26 -0.78
CA TYR A 640 -36.32 34.60 -0.72
C TYR A 640 -37.36 35.71 -0.82
N SER A 641 -37.29 36.70 0.06
CA SER A 641 -38.21 37.84 0.11
C SER A 641 -37.53 39.06 0.74
N LEU A 642 -37.87 40.25 0.25
CA LEU A 642 -37.32 41.51 0.75
C LEU A 642 -38.27 42.16 1.77
N ARG A 643 -37.71 42.80 2.79
CA ARG A 643 -38.47 43.60 3.76
C ARG A 643 -38.31 45.08 3.47
N ALA A 644 -39.37 45.71 2.98
CA ALA A 644 -39.48 47.16 2.90
C ALA A 644 -40.58 47.64 3.87
N GLN A 645 -40.22 48.48 4.84
CA GLN A 645 -41.10 49.30 5.69
C GLN A 645 -42.47 48.68 6.09
N GLY A 646 -42.48 47.43 6.56
CA GLY A 646 -43.65 46.82 7.19
C GLY A 646 -44.67 46.14 6.27
N GLN A 647 -44.42 46.01 4.97
CA GLN A 647 -45.18 45.11 4.09
C GLN A 647 -44.31 43.96 3.58
N GLU A 648 -44.83 42.72 3.61
CA GLU A 648 -44.17 41.57 2.97
C GLU A 648 -44.18 41.79 1.45
N THR A 649 -43.00 42.02 0.84
CA THR A 649 -42.88 42.16 -0.61
C THR A 649 -42.66 40.81 -1.30
N ARG A 650 -42.99 40.72 -2.59
CA ARG A 650 -42.88 39.49 -3.38
C ARG A 650 -41.42 39.05 -3.53
N ASN A 651 -41.19 37.76 -3.76
CA ASN A 651 -39.88 37.23 -4.11
C ASN A 651 -39.36 37.93 -5.39
N PRO A 652 -38.22 38.65 -5.36
CA PRO A 652 -37.69 39.37 -6.51
C PRO A 652 -37.09 38.43 -7.58
N LEU A 653 -36.83 37.17 -7.25
CA LEU A 653 -36.23 36.18 -8.14
C LEU A 653 -37.33 35.53 -8.99
N LEU A 654 -37.38 35.90 -10.27
CA LEU A 654 -38.41 35.50 -11.22
C LEU A 654 -37.85 34.66 -12.38
N TYR A 655 -36.71 35.07 -12.94
CA TYR A 655 -36.10 34.42 -14.11
C TYR A 655 -34.63 34.12 -13.85
N LEU A 656 -34.21 32.86 -13.95
CA LEU A 656 -32.81 32.51 -14.02
C LEU A 656 -32.24 32.97 -15.38
N TYR A 657 -31.05 33.57 -15.36
CA TYR A 657 -30.35 34.03 -16.55
C TYR A 657 -30.21 32.91 -17.61
N PRO A 658 -30.46 33.18 -18.91
CA PRO A 658 -30.79 34.48 -19.48
C PRO A 658 -32.28 34.85 -19.43
N ASN A 659 -33.19 33.87 -19.46
CA ASN A 659 -34.65 34.07 -19.45
C ASN A 659 -35.43 32.76 -19.15
N ILE A 660 -35.01 32.01 -18.13
CA ILE A 660 -35.66 30.74 -17.74
C ILE A 660 -36.53 31.01 -16.51
N PRO A 661 -37.85 30.78 -16.52
CA PRO A 661 -38.68 30.98 -15.32
C PRO A 661 -38.14 30.18 -14.13
N LYS A 662 -38.08 30.80 -12.95
CA LYS A 662 -37.49 30.21 -11.73
C LYS A 662 -38.01 28.80 -11.46
N ASP A 663 -39.32 28.59 -11.50
CA ASP A 663 -39.91 27.29 -11.16
C ASP A 663 -39.72 26.24 -12.27
N THR A 664 -39.41 26.65 -13.50
CA THR A 664 -38.95 25.74 -14.57
C THR A 664 -37.52 25.26 -14.31
N ALA A 665 -36.63 26.14 -13.84
CA ALA A 665 -35.25 25.79 -13.51
C ALA A 665 -35.14 24.98 -12.21
N PHE A 666 -35.80 25.44 -11.14
CA PHE A 666 -35.60 24.92 -9.79
C PHE A 666 -36.71 23.99 -9.26
N GLY A 667 -37.88 23.94 -9.93
CA GLY A 667 -39.08 23.27 -9.41
C GLY A 667 -38.90 21.79 -9.05
N ARG A 668 -38.04 21.06 -9.78
CA ARG A 668 -37.74 19.65 -9.51
C ARG A 668 -36.83 19.39 -8.30
N TYR A 669 -36.25 20.42 -7.70
CA TYR A 669 -35.37 20.31 -6.54
C TYR A 669 -35.95 20.93 -5.26
N TYR A 670 -37.14 21.54 -5.33
CA TYR A 670 -37.80 22.09 -4.14
C TYR A 670 -38.18 20.97 -3.18
N ASN A 671 -37.75 21.08 -1.92
CA ASN A 671 -37.85 20.02 -0.93
C ASN A 671 -38.80 20.41 0.22
N ILE A 672 -39.89 21.09 -0.14
CA ILE A 672 -40.82 21.75 0.77
C ILE A 672 -41.95 20.79 1.19
N PRO A 673 -42.09 20.45 2.48
CA PRO A 673 -43.24 19.69 2.96
C PRO A 673 -44.56 20.45 2.75
N ALA A 674 -45.65 19.74 2.46
CA ALA A 674 -46.99 20.28 2.20
C ALA A 674 -47.66 21.02 3.39
N MET A 675 -46.91 21.37 4.43
CA MET A 675 -47.33 22.19 5.57
C MET A 675 -47.15 23.70 5.33
N LEU A 676 -46.42 24.12 4.29
CA LEU A 676 -46.17 25.54 3.96
C LEU A 676 -47.16 26.15 2.95
N ALA A 677 -48.16 25.39 2.49
CA ALA A 677 -49.34 25.99 1.85
C ALA A 677 -50.10 26.84 2.90
N PRO A 678 -50.61 28.03 2.54
CA PRO A 678 -51.20 28.96 3.51
C PRO A 678 -52.49 28.39 4.12
N LYS A 679 -52.38 27.78 5.30
CA LYS A 679 -53.52 27.33 6.11
C LYS A 679 -53.95 28.45 7.05
N LYS A 680 -55.27 28.65 7.15
CA LYS A 680 -55.88 29.57 8.12
C LYS A 680 -55.46 29.18 9.54
N ASP A 681 -55.12 30.19 10.33
CA ASP A 681 -54.65 30.06 11.70
C ASP A 681 -55.78 29.60 12.64
N VAL A 682 -55.50 28.64 13.51
CA VAL A 682 -56.46 28.05 14.48
C VAL A 682 -55.82 27.73 15.84
N SER A 683 -54.49 27.83 15.99
CA SER A 683 -53.82 27.61 17.28
C SER A 683 -52.71 28.63 17.49
N GLY A 684 -52.90 29.50 18.50
CA GLY A 684 -52.05 30.66 18.80
C GLY A 684 -50.66 30.34 19.36
N TYR A 685 -49.88 29.54 18.64
CA TYR A 685 -48.47 29.26 18.90
C TYR A 685 -47.64 29.69 17.69
N ILE A 686 -46.86 30.76 17.85
CA ILE A 686 -46.03 31.33 16.79
C ILE A 686 -44.86 30.38 16.50
N ASN A 687 -44.89 29.74 15.33
CA ASN A 687 -43.84 28.83 14.88
C ASN A 687 -42.58 29.64 14.45
N ARG A 688 -41.38 29.18 14.86
CA ARG A 688 -40.12 29.92 14.64
C ARG A 688 -39.66 29.78 13.19
N ARG A 689 -40.00 30.76 12.35
CA ARG A 689 -39.48 30.89 10.98
C ARG A 689 -37.96 31.15 11.00
N LEU A 690 -37.16 30.20 10.49
CA LEU A 690 -35.79 30.45 10.03
C LEU A 690 -35.86 30.92 8.57
N VAL A 691 -36.00 32.23 8.38
CA VAL A 691 -35.84 32.89 7.07
C VAL A 691 -34.44 33.49 7.03
N PRO A 692 -33.63 33.32 5.97
CA PRO A 692 -32.45 34.12 5.74
C PRO A 692 -32.87 35.57 5.50
N ILE A 693 -32.67 36.43 6.50
CA ILE A 693 -33.03 37.86 6.44
C ILE A 693 -31.77 38.64 6.07
N SER A 694 -31.73 39.20 4.86
CA SER A 694 -30.91 40.39 4.61
C SER A 694 -31.58 41.59 5.28
N MET A 695 -30.82 42.39 6.03
CA MET A 695 -31.23 43.75 6.42
C MET A 695 -30.96 44.72 5.29
#